data_AF-A0A8S4RTX1-F1
#
_entry.id   AF-A0A8S4RTX1-F1
#
_cell.length_a   1.000
_cell.length_b   1.000
_cell.length_c   1.000
_cell.angle_alpha   90.00
_cell.angle_beta   90.00
_cell.angle_gamma   90.00
#
_symmetry.space_group_name_H-M   'P 1'
#
loop_
_entity.id
_entity.type
_entity.pdbx_description
1 polymer ?
#
loop_
_entity_poly.entity_id
_entity_poly.type
_entity_poly.pdbx_seq_one_letter_code
_entity_poly.pdbx_strand_id
1 'polypeptide(L)'
;MLRELGVDFYRFSVSWTRILPTSFPDKINKAGVAYYNNLIEELLKYRITPVVTIFHWDLPQKLQELGGWANPYMVDWYADYARTLFKLFGDRVKYWVTINEPQQICYLGYGKTMFAPAVNIKGIAEYLCARNVLLAHAKAYHIYDKEFRKKQKGLIFISVNCPWYEPLYESQTDAADDANQFDWEQYAHPIFSKTGDFPPATKKRIAARSAEQGFPRSRLPEFTPQEIQLIKGSSDLFGINHYFSQYVYRNKTVYRHYESPSYDDDLSVFFHVLPEWSIGQSNFTKFVPWGFYKLLTYIRKEYANPPVYITENGFSTLGGLNDNDRVFYHTEYLSAMLDAMEEGSDVRAYTAWSLMDNFEWSFGYTSLSSHNVRKFPDGFLFGTATASYQVEGAWNASDIKGVADYMCAKNLLLAHARAYHIYDKEFRPTQKGNIFISFSSQWHEPLTEDGADVEGASNAYQFHLDHYAHPVFSKIGGFPPIMIERIAAKSATQGFPKSRLPEFTPAEIELVRGSSDFFGLNHYTTSYVYRNESTYDYHEAPSYLDDLEILEHYLPEWTIGESDYIKEDYENPPVFITENGLATYGGLDDDDRVSYYRGYLSAMLDAIDEGCDVRAYTAWSLLDNFEWLEGYTQCFGLYEVDYKSPNRMRTARKSAHVYKEIVRTRALDQHYEPDMSKAITIDKGY
;
A
#
# COMPACT_ATOMS: atom_id res chain seq x y z
N MET A 1 -10.21 15.28 23.55
CA MET A 1 -9.89 13.96 22.96
C MET A 1 -10.85 12.88 23.43
N LEU A 2 -10.56 12.08 24.45
CA LEU A 2 -11.40 10.90 24.79
C LEU A 2 -12.88 11.21 25.06
N ARG A 3 -13.18 12.32 25.76
CA ARG A 3 -14.56 12.77 25.99
C ARG A 3 -15.29 13.23 24.73
N GLU A 4 -14.56 13.77 23.76
CA GLU A 4 -15.12 14.21 22.47
C GLU A 4 -15.41 13.00 21.59
N LEU A 5 -14.53 11.99 21.62
CA LEU A 5 -14.76 10.70 20.94
C LEU A 5 -15.89 9.89 21.57
N GLY A 6 -16.20 10.11 22.86
CA GLY A 6 -17.27 9.40 23.55
C GLY A 6 -16.98 7.93 23.84
N VAL A 7 -15.70 7.55 23.96
CA VAL A 7 -15.28 6.15 24.18
C VAL A 7 -15.57 5.63 25.60
N ASP A 8 -15.87 4.34 25.71
CA ASP A 8 -16.16 3.66 26.99
C ASP A 8 -14.92 3.35 27.83
N PHE A 9 -13.77 3.15 27.17
CA PHE A 9 -12.51 2.79 27.81
C PHE A 9 -11.32 3.45 27.14
N TYR A 10 -10.20 3.50 27.86
CA TYR A 10 -8.93 3.96 27.33
C TYR A 10 -7.82 2.99 27.73
N ARG A 11 -7.12 2.48 26.71
CA ARG A 11 -5.96 1.60 26.87
C ARG A 11 -4.68 2.41 26.90
N PHE A 12 -3.87 2.24 27.93
CA PHE A 12 -2.56 2.89 28.06
C PHE A 12 -1.58 1.99 28.82
N SER A 13 -0.27 2.21 28.65
CA SER A 13 0.78 1.47 29.36
C SER A 13 1.36 2.22 30.54
N VAL A 14 1.86 1.47 31.52
CA VAL A 14 2.62 2.01 32.65
C VAL A 14 4.09 1.77 32.41
N SER A 15 4.88 2.84 32.48
CA SER A 15 6.30 2.73 32.19
C SER A 15 7.08 2.15 33.36
N TRP A 16 7.80 1.04 33.12
CA TRP A 16 8.50 0.30 34.17
C TRP A 16 9.56 1.19 34.83
N THR A 17 10.43 1.81 34.03
CA THR A 17 11.48 2.71 34.54
C THR A 17 10.93 3.94 35.28
N ARG A 18 9.73 4.39 34.92
CA ARG A 18 9.06 5.52 35.59
C ARG A 18 8.57 5.16 36.98
N ILE A 19 8.06 3.94 37.19
CA ILE A 19 7.59 3.46 38.50
C ILE A 19 8.75 2.95 39.35
N LEU A 20 9.64 2.14 38.77
CA LEU A 20 10.79 1.51 39.43
C LEU A 20 12.09 1.98 38.76
N PRO A 21 12.64 3.16 39.12
CA PRO A 21 13.85 3.70 38.51
C PRO A 21 15.12 2.88 38.79
N THR A 22 15.09 2.02 39.79
CA THR A 22 16.15 1.04 40.09
C THR A 22 15.93 -0.31 39.39
N SER A 23 14.86 -0.42 38.59
CA SER A 23 14.31 -1.65 37.97
C SER A 23 13.61 -2.60 38.94
N PHE A 24 13.90 -2.51 40.23
CA PHE A 24 13.40 -3.40 41.28
C PHE A 24 12.43 -2.66 42.22
N PRO A 25 11.59 -3.37 42.99
CA PRO A 25 10.60 -2.75 43.88
C PRO A 25 11.20 -2.10 45.14
N ASP A 26 12.52 -1.99 45.25
CA ASP A 26 13.22 -1.37 46.38
C ASP A 26 12.97 0.14 46.47
N LYS A 27 12.73 0.79 45.32
CA LYS A 27 12.46 2.23 45.26
C LYS A 27 11.32 2.54 44.30
N ILE A 28 10.15 2.84 44.86
CA ILE A 28 8.99 3.31 44.09
C ILE A 28 9.07 4.82 43.89
N ASN A 29 9.04 5.28 42.65
CA ASN A 29 9.01 6.71 42.30
C ASN A 29 7.61 7.31 42.52
N LYS A 30 7.45 8.07 43.61
CA LYS A 30 6.17 8.70 43.98
C LYS A 30 5.61 9.64 42.90
N ALA A 31 6.46 10.35 42.16
CA ALA A 31 5.99 11.24 41.09
C ALA A 31 5.43 10.45 39.90
N GLY A 32 6.07 9.32 39.55
CA GLY A 32 5.55 8.38 38.55
C GLY A 32 4.20 7.81 38.95
N VAL A 33 4.06 7.39 40.21
CA VAL A 33 2.78 6.91 40.76
C VAL A 33 1.71 8.00 40.73
N ALA A 34 2.04 9.23 41.11
CA ALA A 34 1.11 10.36 41.07
C ALA A 34 0.60 10.65 39.66
N TYR A 35 1.46 10.58 38.64
CA TYR A 35 1.06 10.76 37.24
C TYR A 35 -0.04 9.75 36.83
N TYR A 36 0.18 8.46 37.07
CA TYR A 36 -0.80 7.45 36.69
C TYR A 36 -2.06 7.49 37.56
N ASN A 37 -1.96 7.83 38.84
CA ASN A 37 -3.14 8.08 39.67
C ASN A 37 -3.99 9.22 39.11
N ASN A 38 -3.38 10.35 38.76
CA ASN A 38 -4.10 11.49 38.19
C ASN A 38 -4.80 11.11 36.88
N LEU A 39 -4.13 10.35 36.00
CA LEU A 39 -4.74 9.85 34.77
C LEU A 39 -5.93 8.92 35.06
N ILE A 40 -5.74 7.91 35.90
CA ILE A 40 -6.80 6.94 36.26
C ILE A 40 -7.99 7.65 36.91
N GLU A 41 -7.75 8.58 37.83
CA GLU A 41 -8.81 9.34 38.50
C GLU A 41 -9.57 10.23 37.52
N GLU A 42 -8.88 10.90 36.59
CA GLU A 42 -9.53 11.75 35.59
C GLU A 42 -10.35 10.93 34.57
N LEU A 43 -9.87 9.74 34.17
CA LEU A 43 -10.64 8.80 33.34
C LEU A 43 -11.94 8.37 34.06
N LEU A 44 -11.82 7.92 35.31
CA LEU A 44 -12.97 7.45 36.09
C LEU A 44 -13.98 8.56 36.40
N LYS A 45 -13.52 9.79 36.64
CA LYS A 45 -14.38 10.98 36.80
C LYS A 45 -15.30 11.18 35.60
N TYR A 46 -14.82 10.85 34.39
CA TYR A 46 -15.60 10.92 33.15
C TYR A 46 -16.17 9.57 32.71
N ARG A 47 -16.20 8.58 33.60
CA ARG A 47 -16.74 7.23 33.35
C ARG A 47 -16.04 6.47 32.21
N ILE A 48 -14.78 6.79 31.96
CA ILE A 48 -13.94 6.07 31.00
C ILE A 48 -13.17 5.00 31.77
N THR A 49 -13.33 3.74 31.35
CA THR A 49 -12.71 2.59 32.01
C THR A 49 -11.22 2.51 31.67
N PRO A 50 -10.30 2.49 32.65
CA PRO A 50 -8.88 2.31 32.37
C PRO A 50 -8.56 0.84 32.06
N VAL A 51 -7.96 0.60 30.89
CA VAL A 51 -7.35 -0.68 30.49
C VAL A 51 -5.84 -0.50 30.54
N VAL A 52 -5.16 -1.16 31.47
CA VAL A 52 -3.75 -0.89 31.76
C VAL A 52 -2.85 -2.00 31.25
N THR A 53 -1.92 -1.65 30.37
CA THR A 53 -0.83 -2.52 29.93
C THR A 53 0.37 -2.41 30.88
N ILE A 54 0.78 -3.52 31.48
CA ILE A 54 1.90 -3.60 32.43
C ILE A 54 3.23 -3.39 31.70
N PHE A 55 3.43 -4.06 30.56
CA PHE A 55 4.65 -3.96 29.77
C PHE A 55 4.36 -3.73 28.29
N HIS A 56 4.88 -2.62 27.76
CA HIS A 56 4.77 -2.21 26.36
C HIS A 56 6.14 -1.72 25.86
N TRP A 57 7.08 -2.68 25.77
CA TRP A 57 8.39 -2.56 25.09
C TRP A 57 9.39 -1.58 25.73
N ASP A 58 9.24 -1.28 27.02
CA ASP A 58 10.04 -0.26 27.70
C ASP A 58 10.88 -0.85 28.85
N LEU A 59 11.59 -1.94 28.55
CA LEU A 59 12.40 -2.68 29.52
C LEU A 59 13.47 -1.75 30.15
N PRO A 60 13.58 -1.71 31.50
CA PRO A 60 14.66 -0.97 32.14
C PRO A 60 16.05 -1.44 31.68
N GLN A 61 16.91 -0.51 31.28
CA GLN A 61 18.24 -0.80 30.76
C GLN A 61 19.08 -1.70 31.68
N LYS A 62 18.99 -1.52 33.00
CA LYS A 62 19.71 -2.39 33.96
C LYS A 62 19.29 -3.86 33.89
N LEU A 63 18.03 -4.15 33.53
CA LEU A 63 17.58 -5.54 33.33
C LEU A 63 18.08 -6.08 31.99
N GLN A 64 18.16 -5.23 30.96
CA GLN A 64 18.78 -5.59 29.68
C GLN A 64 20.27 -5.92 29.85
N GLU A 65 21.01 -5.18 30.67
CA GLU A 65 22.41 -5.46 31.02
C GLU A 65 22.59 -6.82 31.70
N LEU A 66 21.54 -7.34 32.36
CA LEU A 66 21.50 -8.69 32.93
C LEU A 66 21.01 -9.75 31.92
N GLY A 67 20.85 -9.41 30.65
CA GLY A 67 20.42 -10.31 29.57
C GLY A 67 18.95 -10.16 29.16
N GLY A 68 18.19 -9.27 29.82
CA GLY A 68 16.80 -8.99 29.50
C GLY A 68 15.95 -10.25 29.39
N TRP A 69 14.99 -10.28 28.48
CA TRP A 69 14.04 -11.38 28.29
C TRP A 69 14.67 -12.73 27.92
N ALA A 70 15.94 -12.78 27.50
CA ALA A 70 16.65 -14.05 27.34
C ALA A 70 17.07 -14.67 28.70
N ASN A 71 17.08 -13.89 29.78
CA ASN A 71 17.41 -14.36 31.13
C ASN A 71 16.16 -14.89 31.86
N PRO A 72 16.16 -16.14 32.36
CA PRO A 72 15.01 -16.70 33.07
C PRO A 72 14.61 -15.95 34.35
N TYR A 73 15.53 -15.20 35.00
CA TYR A 73 15.19 -14.37 36.16
C TYR A 73 14.25 -13.21 35.84
N MET A 74 14.10 -12.82 34.56
CA MET A 74 13.10 -11.84 34.14
C MET A 74 11.68 -12.22 34.54
N VAL A 75 11.37 -13.52 34.60
CA VAL A 75 10.06 -14.03 35.03
C VAL A 75 9.72 -13.52 36.44
N ASP A 76 10.71 -13.49 37.34
CA ASP A 76 10.54 -13.04 38.71
C ASP A 76 10.51 -11.51 38.81
N TRP A 77 11.42 -10.83 38.11
CA TRP A 77 11.50 -9.37 38.15
C TRP A 77 10.25 -8.71 37.55
N TYR A 78 9.74 -9.26 36.45
CA TYR A 78 8.46 -8.83 35.87
C TYR A 78 7.29 -9.12 36.82
N ALA A 79 7.26 -10.28 37.47
CA ALA A 79 6.22 -10.62 38.44
C ALA A 79 6.19 -9.66 39.65
N ASP A 80 7.35 -9.22 40.13
CA ASP A 80 7.45 -8.23 41.20
C ASP A 80 6.99 -6.84 40.75
N TYR A 81 7.30 -6.45 39.51
CA TYR A 81 6.79 -5.23 38.90
C TYR A 81 5.26 -5.27 38.76
N ALA A 82 4.70 -6.34 38.19
CA ALA A 82 3.26 -6.54 38.06
C ALA A 82 2.55 -6.49 39.43
N ARG A 83 3.08 -7.20 40.44
CA ARG A 83 2.57 -7.17 41.82
C ARG A 83 2.58 -5.75 42.39
N THR A 84 3.60 -4.96 42.08
CA THR A 84 3.69 -3.56 42.51
C THR A 84 2.56 -2.73 41.88
N LEU A 85 2.30 -2.88 40.59
CA LEU A 85 1.20 -2.19 39.92
C LEU A 85 -0.17 -2.59 40.45
N PHE A 86 -0.41 -3.88 40.71
CA PHE A 86 -1.68 -4.35 41.29
C PHE A 86 -1.96 -3.73 42.66
N LYS A 87 -0.91 -3.56 43.49
CA LYS A 87 -1.02 -2.88 44.79
C LYS A 87 -1.33 -1.38 44.66
N LEU A 88 -0.71 -0.72 43.68
CA LEU A 88 -0.81 0.73 43.52
C LEU A 88 -2.11 1.18 42.86
N PHE A 89 -2.61 0.41 41.90
CA PHE A 89 -3.69 0.87 41.00
C PHE A 89 -4.89 -0.09 40.88
N GLY A 90 -4.78 -1.34 41.35
CA GLY A 90 -5.81 -2.36 41.13
C GLY A 90 -7.10 -2.17 41.93
N ASP A 91 -7.13 -1.25 42.89
CA ASP A 91 -8.36 -0.79 43.51
C ASP A 91 -9.31 -0.15 42.47
N ARG A 92 -8.75 0.54 41.47
CA ARG A 92 -9.47 1.28 40.42
C ARG A 92 -9.39 0.63 39.04
N VAL A 93 -8.27 0.01 38.68
CA VAL A 93 -8.08 -0.66 37.38
C VAL A 93 -8.72 -2.05 37.40
N LYS A 94 -9.55 -2.35 36.38
CA LYS A 94 -10.28 -3.61 36.25
C LYS A 94 -9.91 -4.44 35.03
N TYR A 95 -9.06 -3.93 34.14
CA TYR A 95 -8.58 -4.65 32.98
C TYR A 95 -7.07 -4.49 32.90
N TRP A 96 -6.36 -5.61 33.03
CA TRP A 96 -4.90 -5.67 33.00
C TRP A 96 -4.44 -6.43 31.76
N VAL A 97 -3.73 -5.74 30.88
CA VAL A 97 -2.94 -6.38 29.82
C VAL A 97 -1.54 -6.60 30.38
N THR A 98 -1.08 -7.83 30.44
CA THR A 98 0.26 -8.15 30.96
C THR A 98 1.34 -7.65 30.01
N ILE A 99 1.45 -8.27 28.84
CA ILE A 99 2.49 -8.00 27.86
C ILE A 99 1.80 -7.66 26.55
N ASN A 100 2.21 -6.55 25.91
CA ASN A 100 1.82 -6.23 24.55
C ASN A 100 2.78 -6.88 23.56
N GLU A 101 2.22 -7.62 22.59
CA GLU A 101 2.93 -8.07 21.39
C GLU A 101 4.26 -8.80 21.68
N PRO A 102 4.20 -10.02 22.25
CA PRO A 102 5.39 -10.82 22.54
C PRO A 102 6.36 -11.02 21.36
N GLN A 103 5.82 -11.17 20.15
CA GLN A 103 6.62 -11.41 18.95
C GLN A 103 7.55 -10.22 18.66
N GLN A 104 7.04 -9.00 18.76
CA GLN A 104 7.79 -7.77 18.55
C GLN A 104 8.92 -7.64 19.58
N ILE A 105 8.67 -8.04 20.83
CA ILE A 105 9.69 -8.07 21.88
C ILE A 105 10.76 -9.12 21.54
N CYS A 106 10.35 -10.35 21.21
CA CYS A 106 11.25 -11.48 21.11
C CYS A 106 11.91 -11.63 19.75
N TYR A 107 11.15 -11.80 18.68
CA TYR A 107 11.70 -11.98 17.34
C TYR A 107 12.34 -10.68 16.83
N LEU A 108 11.61 -9.55 16.86
CA LEU A 108 12.11 -8.29 16.30
C LEU A 108 13.18 -7.59 17.18
N GLY A 109 13.18 -7.86 18.49
CA GLY A 109 14.14 -7.30 19.45
C GLY A 109 15.36 -8.19 19.77
N TYR A 110 15.21 -9.52 19.82
CA TYR A 110 16.31 -10.45 20.17
C TYR A 110 16.85 -11.22 18.96
N GLY A 111 15.99 -11.61 18.02
CA GLY A 111 16.38 -12.32 16.80
C GLY A 111 16.77 -11.38 15.64
N LYS A 112 16.24 -10.15 15.62
CA LYS A 112 16.53 -9.12 14.61
C LYS A 112 17.09 -7.85 15.26
N THR A 113 17.33 -6.85 14.42
CA THR A 113 17.77 -5.50 14.80
C THR A 113 16.69 -4.44 14.57
N MET A 114 15.43 -4.85 14.42
CA MET A 114 14.35 -3.93 14.06
C MET A 114 13.88 -3.12 15.28
N PHE A 115 13.77 -3.75 16.45
CA PHE A 115 13.39 -3.08 17.69
C PHE A 115 14.45 -3.22 18.77
N ALA A 116 14.40 -2.33 19.77
CA ALA A 116 15.22 -2.48 20.96
C ALA A 116 14.92 -3.84 21.64
N PRO A 117 15.93 -4.55 22.17
CA PRO A 117 17.34 -4.16 22.33
C PRO A 117 18.25 -4.44 21.12
N ALA A 118 17.73 -4.91 19.99
CA ALA A 118 18.49 -5.24 18.77
C ALA A 118 19.66 -6.22 19.02
N VAL A 119 19.44 -7.25 19.84
CA VAL A 119 20.49 -8.20 20.26
C VAL A 119 21.02 -9.04 19.10
N ASN A 120 20.19 -9.31 18.09
CA ASN A 120 20.57 -9.99 16.84
C ASN A 120 21.22 -11.38 17.02
N ILE A 121 20.82 -12.14 18.05
CA ILE A 121 21.24 -13.53 18.23
C ILE A 121 20.15 -14.43 17.66
N LYS A 122 20.26 -14.65 16.35
CA LYS A 122 19.29 -15.36 15.51
C LYS A 122 19.12 -16.83 15.89
N GLY A 123 17.88 -17.28 15.85
CA GLY A 123 17.45 -18.65 16.04
C GLY A 123 17.64 -19.18 17.46
N ILE A 124 17.94 -18.33 18.45
CA ILE A 124 18.22 -18.76 19.83
C ILE A 124 17.60 -17.80 20.84
N ALA A 125 17.98 -16.51 20.81
CA ALA A 125 17.60 -15.57 21.84
C ALA A 125 16.10 -15.23 21.80
N GLU A 126 15.50 -15.19 20.60
CA GLU A 126 14.07 -15.01 20.41
C GLU A 126 13.26 -16.17 21.00
N TYR A 127 13.75 -17.42 20.93
CA TYR A 127 13.07 -18.58 21.50
C TYR A 127 13.21 -18.65 23.03
N LEU A 128 14.37 -18.26 23.57
CA LEU A 128 14.55 -18.06 25.01
C LEU A 128 13.60 -16.97 25.53
N CYS A 129 13.51 -15.86 24.80
CA CYS A 129 12.58 -14.77 25.09
C CYS A 129 11.13 -15.26 25.08
N ALA A 130 10.69 -15.97 24.04
CA ALA A 130 9.31 -16.44 23.91
C ALA A 130 8.88 -17.30 25.11
N ARG A 131 9.74 -18.24 25.53
CA ARG A 131 9.52 -19.04 26.74
C ARG A 131 9.40 -18.18 27.99
N ASN A 132 10.33 -17.26 28.21
CA ASN A 132 10.37 -16.44 29.43
C ASN A 132 9.19 -15.45 29.49
N VAL A 133 8.79 -14.88 28.36
CA VAL A 133 7.61 -13.98 28.26
C VAL A 133 6.33 -14.71 28.62
N LEU A 134 6.12 -15.94 28.13
CA LEU A 134 4.95 -16.76 28.47
C LEU A 134 4.92 -17.14 29.95
N LEU A 135 6.06 -17.51 30.53
CA LEU A 135 6.17 -17.79 31.97
C LEU A 135 5.94 -16.54 32.83
N ALA A 136 6.45 -15.39 32.40
CA ALA A 136 6.26 -14.11 33.07
C ALA A 136 4.79 -13.66 33.05
N HIS A 137 4.13 -13.78 31.90
CA HIS A 137 2.69 -13.58 31.76
C HIS A 137 1.90 -14.47 32.73
N ALA A 138 2.13 -15.79 32.67
CA ALA A 138 1.42 -16.76 33.49
C ALA A 138 1.65 -16.50 34.99
N LYS A 139 2.89 -16.19 35.39
CA LYS A 139 3.20 -15.86 36.78
C LYS A 139 2.46 -14.60 37.25
N ALA A 140 2.39 -13.55 36.43
CA ALA A 140 1.63 -12.34 36.76
C ALA A 140 0.12 -12.62 36.86
N TYR A 141 -0.43 -13.44 35.95
CA TYR A 141 -1.82 -13.91 36.02
C TYR A 141 -2.10 -14.61 37.35
N HIS A 142 -1.28 -15.59 37.74
CA HIS A 142 -1.47 -16.34 38.98
C HIS A 142 -1.27 -15.50 40.25
N ILE A 143 -0.38 -14.49 40.21
CA ILE A 143 -0.27 -13.50 41.30
C ILE A 143 -1.58 -12.71 41.42
N TYR A 144 -2.09 -12.20 40.31
CA TYR A 144 -3.34 -11.44 40.31
C TYR A 144 -4.52 -12.30 40.81
N ASP A 145 -4.66 -13.51 40.28
CA ASP A 145 -5.71 -14.46 40.62
C ASP A 145 -5.73 -14.80 42.12
N LYS A 146 -4.57 -15.16 42.67
CA LYS A 146 -4.44 -15.63 44.06
C LYS A 146 -4.45 -14.50 45.08
N GLU A 147 -3.76 -13.38 44.79
CA GLU A 147 -3.52 -12.33 45.77
C GLU A 147 -4.54 -11.17 45.67
N PHE A 148 -5.07 -10.88 44.48
CA PHE A 148 -5.78 -9.62 44.21
C PHE A 148 -7.22 -9.79 43.71
N ARG A 149 -7.51 -10.78 42.86
CA ARG A 149 -8.79 -10.91 42.14
C ARG A 149 -9.99 -10.93 43.06
N LYS A 150 -9.92 -11.65 44.20
CA LYS A 150 -11.02 -11.72 45.18
C LYS A 150 -11.46 -10.34 45.69
N LYS A 151 -10.54 -9.40 45.83
CA LYS A 151 -10.83 -8.03 46.31
C LYS A 151 -11.07 -7.07 45.16
N GLN A 152 -10.24 -7.13 44.12
CA GLN A 152 -10.21 -6.13 43.05
C GLN A 152 -11.21 -6.42 41.93
N LYS A 153 -11.57 -7.69 41.72
CA LYS A 153 -12.59 -8.17 40.76
C LYS A 153 -12.36 -7.75 39.30
N GLY A 154 -11.14 -7.40 38.92
CA GLY A 154 -10.77 -7.16 37.51
C GLY A 154 -10.40 -8.44 36.76
N LEU A 155 -10.14 -8.27 35.47
CA LEU A 155 -9.66 -9.26 34.52
C LEU A 155 -8.19 -9.00 34.15
N ILE A 156 -7.47 -10.06 33.81
CA ILE A 156 -6.07 -10.02 33.41
C ILE A 156 -5.86 -10.96 32.20
N PHE A 157 -5.16 -10.44 31.19
CA PHE A 157 -4.95 -11.13 29.94
C PHE A 157 -3.65 -10.68 29.26
N ILE A 158 -3.29 -11.31 28.15
CA ILE A 158 -2.18 -10.91 27.27
C ILE A 158 -2.74 -10.35 25.96
N SER A 159 -1.98 -9.46 25.31
CA SER A 159 -2.28 -8.94 23.98
C SER A 159 -1.24 -9.47 23.00
N VAL A 160 -1.70 -10.21 21.98
CA VAL A 160 -0.85 -10.86 20.99
C VAL A 160 -1.08 -10.19 19.63
N ASN A 161 -0.01 -9.84 18.92
CA ASN A 161 -0.10 -9.44 17.53
C ASN A 161 -0.44 -10.67 16.68
N CYS A 162 -1.56 -10.63 15.98
CA CYS A 162 -2.09 -11.73 15.19
C CYS A 162 -2.31 -11.28 13.75
N PRO A 163 -1.26 -11.16 12.91
CA PRO A 163 -1.46 -11.06 11.46
C PRO A 163 -2.08 -12.35 10.94
N TRP A 164 -2.81 -12.27 9.83
CA TRP A 164 -3.34 -13.46 9.15
C TRP A 164 -2.51 -13.80 7.93
N TYR A 165 -2.04 -15.04 7.85
CA TYR A 165 -1.33 -15.55 6.68
C TYR A 165 -2.21 -16.51 5.89
N GLU A 166 -2.41 -16.21 4.62
CA GLU A 166 -3.18 -17.01 3.67
C GLU A 166 -2.22 -17.69 2.68
N PRO A 167 -2.47 -18.93 2.22
CA PRO A 167 -1.61 -19.54 1.20
C PRO A 167 -1.77 -18.81 -0.14
N LEU A 168 -0.65 -18.51 -0.82
CA LEU A 168 -0.67 -17.91 -2.16
C LEU A 168 -1.34 -18.85 -3.18
N TYR A 169 -1.12 -20.16 -3.04
CA TYR A 169 -1.75 -21.19 -3.84
C TYR A 169 -2.45 -22.19 -2.93
N GLU A 170 -3.63 -22.68 -3.29
CA GLU A 170 -4.42 -23.64 -2.48
C GLU A 170 -3.65 -24.90 -2.07
N SER A 171 -2.61 -25.28 -2.84
CA SER A 171 -1.74 -26.42 -2.53
C SER A 171 -0.73 -26.19 -1.41
N GLN A 172 -0.60 -24.95 -0.90
CA GLN A 172 0.43 -24.54 0.07
C GLN A 172 -0.14 -24.14 1.43
N THR A 173 -1.26 -24.76 1.83
CA THR A 173 -1.87 -24.54 3.15
C THR A 173 -0.89 -24.81 4.31
N ASP A 174 0.03 -25.76 4.14
CA ASP A 174 1.07 -26.07 5.13
C ASP A 174 2.01 -24.89 5.42
N ALA A 175 2.31 -24.07 4.40
CA ALA A 175 3.14 -22.88 4.56
C ALA A 175 2.41 -21.77 5.34
N ALA A 176 1.11 -21.60 5.07
CA ALA A 176 0.24 -20.67 5.79
C ALA A 176 0.03 -21.09 7.25
N ASP A 177 -0.27 -22.36 7.49
CA ASP A 177 -0.41 -22.92 8.83
C ASP A 177 0.89 -22.77 9.63
N ASP A 178 2.04 -23.07 9.03
CA ASP A 178 3.34 -22.86 9.67
C ASP A 178 3.58 -21.37 9.99
N ALA A 179 3.25 -20.44 9.08
CA ALA A 179 3.45 -19.00 9.30
C ALA A 179 2.58 -18.47 10.46
N ASN A 180 1.29 -18.81 10.48
CA ASN A 180 0.40 -18.46 11.59
C ASN A 180 0.91 -19.07 12.92
N GLN A 181 1.38 -20.31 12.89
CA GLN A 181 1.88 -20.99 14.08
C GLN A 181 3.19 -20.41 14.63
N PHE A 182 4.12 -20.08 13.74
CA PHE A 182 5.41 -19.50 14.12
C PHE A 182 5.25 -18.09 14.66
N ASP A 183 4.33 -17.30 14.11
CA ASP A 183 4.16 -15.90 14.47
C ASP A 183 3.30 -15.76 15.72
N TRP A 184 1.97 -15.78 15.58
CA TRP A 184 1.07 -15.41 16.67
C TRP A 184 0.64 -16.61 17.52
N GLU A 185 0.47 -17.81 16.93
CA GLU A 185 0.09 -18.97 17.75
C GLU A 185 1.22 -19.47 18.64
N GLN A 186 2.49 -19.13 18.34
CA GLN A 186 3.61 -19.41 19.23
C GLN A 186 3.36 -18.86 20.64
N TYR A 187 2.62 -17.76 20.74
CA TYR A 187 2.27 -17.11 22.00
C TYR A 187 0.83 -17.38 22.46
N ALA A 188 -0.12 -17.57 21.53
CA ALA A 188 -1.52 -17.86 21.87
C ALA A 188 -1.75 -19.34 22.22
N HIS A 189 -1.18 -20.27 21.46
CA HIS A 189 -1.42 -21.71 21.62
C HIS A 189 -1.07 -22.24 23.01
N PRO A 190 0.06 -21.87 23.66
CA PRO A 190 0.38 -22.30 25.02
C PRO A 190 -0.67 -21.89 26.07
N ILE A 191 -1.40 -20.81 25.82
CA ILE A 191 -2.39 -20.26 26.77
C ILE A 191 -3.78 -20.85 26.48
N PHE A 192 -4.21 -20.86 25.22
CA PHE A 192 -5.61 -21.12 24.86
C PHE A 192 -5.88 -22.53 24.33
N SER A 193 -4.85 -23.27 23.91
CA SER A 193 -5.05 -24.60 23.35
C SER A 193 -5.37 -25.64 24.45
N LYS A 194 -5.87 -26.79 24.00
CA LYS A 194 -6.10 -27.94 24.88
C LYS A 194 -4.79 -28.55 25.39
N THR A 195 -3.65 -28.36 24.71
CA THR A 195 -2.36 -28.92 25.10
C THR A 195 -1.62 -28.00 26.07
N GLY A 196 -1.69 -26.68 25.86
CA GLY A 196 -0.97 -25.68 26.66
C GLY A 196 0.53 -25.63 26.42
N ASP A 197 1.00 -26.25 25.33
CA ASP A 197 2.41 -26.25 24.89
C ASP A 197 2.54 -25.41 23.61
N PHE A 198 3.76 -25.20 23.10
CA PHE A 198 3.95 -24.59 21.78
C PHE A 198 3.27 -25.41 20.66
N PRO A 199 2.90 -24.79 19.52
CA PRO A 199 2.31 -25.51 18.41
C PRO A 199 3.15 -26.72 17.97
N PRO A 200 2.56 -27.92 17.81
CA PRO A 200 3.33 -29.14 17.52
C PRO A 200 4.18 -29.06 16.24
N ALA A 201 3.68 -28.41 15.18
CA ALA A 201 4.43 -28.28 13.92
C ALA A 201 5.65 -27.37 14.11
N THR A 202 5.48 -26.25 14.82
CA THR A 202 6.58 -25.34 15.18
C THR A 202 7.68 -26.06 15.96
N LYS A 203 7.32 -26.84 17.00
CA LYS A 203 8.29 -27.64 17.77
C LYS A 203 9.03 -28.64 16.90
N LYS A 204 8.29 -29.41 16.10
CA LYS A 204 8.87 -30.44 15.22
C LYS A 204 9.85 -29.83 14.23
N ARG A 205 9.49 -28.70 13.62
CA ARG A 205 10.29 -28.01 12.61
C ARG A 205 11.59 -27.48 13.20
N ILE A 206 11.52 -26.72 14.30
CA ILE A 206 12.72 -26.18 14.94
C ILE A 206 13.64 -27.30 15.46
N ALA A 207 13.08 -28.38 16.01
CA ALA A 207 13.88 -29.52 16.45
C ALA A 207 14.61 -30.22 15.28
N ALA A 208 13.93 -30.40 14.14
CA ALA A 208 14.53 -30.97 12.93
C ALA A 208 15.66 -30.07 12.40
N ARG A 209 15.43 -28.76 12.27
CA ARG A 209 16.45 -27.79 11.84
C ARG A 209 17.63 -27.74 12.81
N SER A 210 17.36 -27.75 14.11
CA SER A 210 18.40 -27.79 15.14
C SER A 210 19.30 -29.02 14.99
N ALA A 211 18.73 -30.20 14.76
CA ALA A 211 19.49 -31.42 14.52
C ALA A 211 20.30 -31.37 13.23
N GLU A 212 19.73 -30.87 12.12
CA GLU A 212 20.42 -30.67 10.84
C GLU A 212 21.62 -29.72 10.97
N GLN A 213 21.50 -28.70 11.83
CA GLN A 213 22.54 -27.71 12.11
C GLN A 213 23.58 -28.18 13.15
N GLY A 214 23.44 -29.41 13.67
CA GLY A 214 24.38 -29.99 14.64
C GLY A 214 24.18 -29.55 16.10
N PHE A 215 23.05 -28.93 16.44
CA PHE A 215 22.73 -28.67 17.84
C PHE A 215 22.37 -29.99 18.56
N PRO A 216 22.87 -30.21 19.79
CA PRO A 216 22.58 -31.43 20.55
C PRO A 216 21.15 -31.51 21.09
N ARG A 217 20.36 -30.45 20.89
CA ARG A 217 18.96 -30.28 21.34
C ARG A 217 18.28 -29.19 20.52
N SER A 218 16.96 -29.16 20.55
CA SER A 218 16.16 -28.08 19.95
C SER A 218 16.59 -26.71 20.47
N ARG A 219 16.69 -25.73 19.57
CA ARG A 219 16.90 -24.31 19.90
C ARG A 219 15.66 -23.67 20.53
N LEU A 220 14.45 -24.18 20.23
CA LEU A 220 13.23 -23.85 20.97
C LEU A 220 13.21 -24.64 22.29
N PRO A 221 13.30 -23.99 23.46
CA PRO A 221 13.31 -24.72 24.72
C PRO A 221 11.95 -25.32 25.01
N GLU A 222 11.94 -26.55 25.51
CA GLU A 222 10.69 -27.23 25.89
C GLU A 222 10.15 -26.67 27.22
N PHE A 223 8.82 -26.60 27.32
CA PHE A 223 8.16 -26.41 28.60
C PHE A 223 8.18 -27.72 29.40
N THR A 224 8.49 -27.60 30.68
CA THR A 224 8.24 -28.71 31.62
C THR A 224 6.74 -28.91 31.84
N PRO A 225 6.28 -30.09 32.29
CA PRO A 225 4.87 -30.31 32.62
C PRO A 225 4.29 -29.27 33.61
N GLN A 226 5.11 -28.81 34.55
CA GLN A 226 4.74 -27.77 35.52
C GLN A 226 4.57 -26.40 34.85
N GLU A 227 5.38 -26.10 33.84
CA GLU A 227 5.29 -24.85 33.08
C GLU A 227 4.08 -24.84 32.16
N ILE A 228 3.80 -25.95 31.48
CA ILE A 228 2.55 -26.13 30.72
C ILE A 228 1.34 -25.89 31.63
N GLN A 229 1.33 -26.49 32.82
CA GLN A 229 0.24 -26.32 33.79
C GLN A 229 0.13 -24.88 34.33
N LEU A 230 1.24 -24.14 34.36
CA LEU A 230 1.26 -22.74 34.77
C LEU A 230 0.66 -21.83 33.69
N ILE A 231 1.03 -22.04 32.42
CA ILE A 231 0.67 -21.19 31.28
C ILE A 231 -0.75 -21.48 30.77
N LYS A 232 -1.13 -22.76 30.70
CA LYS A 232 -2.42 -23.15 30.14
C LYS A 232 -3.58 -22.51 30.90
N GLY A 233 -4.41 -21.76 30.18
CA GLY A 233 -5.56 -21.05 30.71
C GLY A 233 -5.22 -19.82 31.56
N SER A 234 -4.00 -19.29 31.48
CA SER A 234 -3.58 -18.11 32.26
C SER A 234 -4.06 -16.78 31.71
N SER A 235 -5.25 -16.72 31.11
CA SER A 235 -5.80 -15.49 30.54
C SER A 235 -7.33 -15.48 30.64
N ASP A 236 -7.90 -14.37 31.11
CA ASP A 236 -9.36 -14.21 31.22
C ASP A 236 -10.03 -13.89 29.87
N LEU A 237 -9.27 -13.29 28.95
CA LEU A 237 -9.70 -12.82 27.63
C LEU A 237 -8.63 -13.18 26.58
N PHE A 238 -9.02 -13.26 25.32
CA PHE A 238 -8.09 -13.31 24.20
C PHE A 238 -7.86 -11.89 23.67
N GLY A 239 -6.70 -11.29 23.97
CA GLY A 239 -6.33 -9.96 23.48
C GLY A 239 -5.64 -10.03 22.12
N ILE A 240 -6.17 -9.32 21.12
CA ILE A 240 -5.69 -9.33 19.73
C ILE A 240 -5.23 -7.93 19.34
N ASN A 241 -4.01 -7.83 18.85
CA ASN A 241 -3.63 -6.73 17.96
C ASN A 241 -3.64 -7.26 16.53
N HIS A 242 -4.20 -6.50 15.59
CA HIS A 242 -4.26 -6.92 14.19
C HIS A 242 -4.18 -5.69 13.29
N TYR A 243 -3.37 -5.77 12.24
CA TYR A 243 -3.07 -4.64 11.36
C TYR A 243 -3.06 -5.00 9.88
N PHE A 244 -2.71 -6.25 9.55
CA PHE A 244 -2.50 -6.67 8.19
C PHE A 244 -2.74 -8.18 8.03
N SER A 245 -2.95 -8.59 6.78
CA SER A 245 -2.88 -9.98 6.34
C SER A 245 -2.02 -10.04 5.09
N GLN A 246 -1.39 -11.19 4.83
CA GLN A 246 -0.48 -11.38 3.69
C GLN A 246 -0.61 -12.79 3.12
N TYR A 247 -0.25 -12.95 1.85
CA TYR A 247 -0.05 -14.27 1.28
C TYR A 247 1.31 -14.85 1.70
N VAL A 248 1.39 -16.16 1.79
CA VAL A 248 2.64 -16.88 2.00
C VAL A 248 2.78 -18.07 1.06
N TYR A 249 4.02 -18.38 0.70
CA TYR A 249 4.34 -19.54 -0.12
C TYR A 249 5.67 -20.17 0.26
N ARG A 250 5.81 -21.45 -0.08
CA ARG A 250 7.03 -22.22 0.13
C ARG A 250 7.37 -23.03 -1.11
N ASN A 251 8.41 -22.61 -1.83
CA ASN A 251 8.88 -23.28 -3.05
C ASN A 251 10.38 -23.64 -2.94
N LYS A 252 10.96 -24.16 -4.03
CA LYS A 252 12.38 -24.57 -4.06
C LYS A 252 13.36 -23.41 -3.80
N THR A 253 13.01 -22.16 -4.14
CA THR A 253 13.89 -20.99 -3.99
C THR A 253 13.94 -20.47 -2.56
N VAL A 254 12.93 -20.77 -1.74
CA VAL A 254 12.92 -20.42 -0.31
C VAL A 254 13.93 -21.26 0.48
N TYR A 255 14.15 -22.52 0.10
CA TYR A 255 15.03 -23.41 0.85
C TYR A 255 16.46 -22.87 0.86
N ARG A 256 16.99 -22.62 2.08
CA ARG A 256 18.32 -22.05 2.33
C ARG A 256 18.52 -20.61 1.85
N HIS A 257 17.43 -19.88 1.61
CA HIS A 257 17.51 -18.44 1.34
C HIS A 257 17.95 -17.65 2.58
N TYR A 258 17.40 -17.99 3.74
CA TYR A 258 17.66 -17.29 4.99
C TYR A 258 18.98 -17.71 5.65
N GLU A 259 19.55 -16.78 6.43
CA GLU A 259 20.73 -17.07 7.26
C GLU A 259 20.42 -18.19 8.25
N SER A 260 21.31 -19.17 8.34
CA SER A 260 21.14 -20.34 9.20
C SER A 260 22.18 -20.34 10.33
N PRO A 261 21.78 -20.54 11.61
CA PRO A 261 20.41 -20.66 12.09
C PRO A 261 19.69 -19.31 12.22
N SER A 262 18.39 -19.28 11.94
CA SER A 262 17.51 -18.15 12.27
C SER A 262 16.05 -18.58 12.36
N TYR A 263 15.21 -17.75 12.97
CA TYR A 263 13.75 -17.93 12.94
C TYR A 263 13.19 -18.02 11.51
N ASP A 264 13.66 -17.17 10.58
CA ASP A 264 13.20 -17.19 9.19
C ASP A 264 13.64 -18.47 8.47
N ASP A 265 14.84 -18.95 8.77
CA ASP A 265 15.33 -20.23 8.27
C ASP A 265 14.55 -21.42 8.85
N ASP A 266 14.08 -21.31 10.10
CA ASP A 266 13.22 -22.32 10.70
C ASP A 266 11.84 -22.33 10.05
N LEU A 267 11.21 -21.17 9.80
CA LEU A 267 9.90 -21.07 9.15
C LEU A 267 9.98 -21.42 7.65
N SER A 268 10.99 -20.92 6.95
CA SER A 268 11.23 -21.09 5.50
C SER A 268 9.97 -20.88 4.65
N VAL A 269 9.45 -19.66 4.63
CA VAL A 269 8.39 -19.20 3.71
C VAL A 269 8.78 -17.86 3.12
N PHE A 270 8.23 -17.49 1.97
CA PHE A 270 8.20 -16.10 1.51
C PHE A 270 6.82 -15.50 1.72
N PHE A 271 6.81 -14.20 1.99
CA PHE A 271 5.60 -13.40 2.14
C PHE A 271 5.36 -12.66 0.82
N HIS A 272 4.10 -12.60 0.41
CA HIS A 272 3.66 -11.90 -0.78
C HIS A 272 2.48 -10.99 -0.41
N VAL A 273 2.52 -9.78 -0.95
CA VAL A 273 1.50 -8.77 -0.74
C VAL A 273 1.04 -8.35 -2.12
N LEU A 274 -0.26 -8.41 -2.35
CA LEU A 274 -0.82 -7.89 -3.59
C LEU A 274 -0.77 -6.35 -3.58
N PRO A 275 -0.39 -5.69 -4.69
CA PRO A 275 -0.30 -4.24 -4.75
C PRO A 275 -1.55 -3.52 -4.24
N GLU A 276 -2.74 -4.01 -4.59
CA GLU A 276 -4.04 -3.45 -4.19
C GLU A 276 -4.33 -3.49 -2.69
N TRP A 277 -3.58 -4.29 -1.91
CA TRP A 277 -3.71 -4.30 -0.45
C TRP A 277 -2.91 -3.18 0.22
N SER A 278 -2.06 -2.49 -0.54
CA SER A 278 -1.35 -1.32 -0.07
C SER A 278 -2.18 -0.07 -0.35
N ILE A 279 -3.16 0.20 0.53
CA ILE A 279 -3.79 1.53 0.57
C ILE A 279 -2.86 2.50 1.29
N GLY A 280 -3.01 3.80 1.07
CA GLY A 280 -2.13 4.82 1.67
C GLY A 280 -0.65 4.60 1.35
N GLN A 281 0.24 5.06 2.24
CA GLN A 281 1.70 5.01 2.04
C GLN A 281 2.42 4.17 3.12
N SER A 282 1.69 3.30 3.82
CA SER A 282 2.24 2.43 4.86
C SER A 282 2.81 1.13 4.29
N ASN A 283 4.10 0.91 4.53
CA ASN A 283 4.71 -0.38 4.24
C ASN A 283 4.32 -1.48 5.24
N PHE A 284 3.81 -1.09 6.42
CA PHE A 284 3.53 -2.02 7.53
C PHE A 284 2.07 -2.48 7.57
N THR A 285 1.10 -1.56 7.39
CA THR A 285 -0.34 -1.88 7.43
C THR A 285 -0.83 -2.23 6.04
N LYS A 286 -1.68 -3.27 5.93
CA LYS A 286 -2.28 -3.69 4.65
C LYS A 286 -3.79 -3.78 4.80
N PHE A 287 -4.50 -3.39 3.75
CA PHE A 287 -5.95 -3.39 3.70
C PHE A 287 -6.46 -4.75 3.27
N VAL A 288 -6.69 -5.62 4.25
CA VAL A 288 -7.14 -7.00 4.02
C VAL A 288 -8.20 -7.39 5.06
N PRO A 289 -9.38 -6.74 5.05
CA PRO A 289 -10.42 -6.94 6.07
C PRO A 289 -10.94 -8.38 6.13
N TRP A 290 -10.99 -9.10 5.01
CA TRP A 290 -11.38 -10.51 4.99
C TRP A 290 -10.41 -11.41 5.79
N GLY A 291 -9.13 -11.03 5.89
CA GLY A 291 -8.15 -11.75 6.69
C GLY A 291 -8.40 -11.58 8.19
N PHE A 292 -8.89 -10.41 8.60
CA PHE A 292 -9.33 -10.16 9.97
C PHE A 292 -10.56 -11.01 10.34
N TYR A 293 -11.53 -11.12 9.44
CA TYR A 293 -12.67 -12.04 9.59
C TYR A 293 -12.21 -13.50 9.72
N LYS A 294 -11.27 -13.95 8.87
CA LYS A 294 -10.73 -15.31 8.92
C LYS A 294 -10.00 -15.60 10.23
N LEU A 295 -9.19 -14.68 10.72
CA LEU A 295 -8.53 -14.79 12.02
C LEU A 295 -9.52 -14.98 13.17
N LEU A 296 -10.56 -14.15 13.25
CA LEU A 296 -11.58 -14.25 14.30
C LEU A 296 -12.34 -15.58 14.21
N THR A 297 -12.68 -16.01 12.99
CA THR A 297 -13.30 -17.30 12.72
C THR A 297 -12.40 -18.48 13.12
N TYR A 298 -11.10 -18.37 12.88
CA TYR A 298 -10.12 -19.38 13.29
C TYR A 298 -10.05 -19.47 14.81
N ILE A 299 -9.92 -18.33 15.51
CA ILE A 299 -9.88 -18.29 16.99
C ILE A 299 -11.15 -18.89 17.60
N ARG A 300 -12.32 -18.57 17.02
CA ARG A 300 -13.61 -19.17 17.41
C ARG A 300 -13.56 -20.69 17.36
N LYS A 301 -13.07 -21.26 16.26
CA LYS A 301 -13.07 -22.71 16.00
C LYS A 301 -12.01 -23.45 16.82
N GLU A 302 -10.78 -22.93 16.86
CA GLU A 302 -9.63 -23.66 17.40
C GLU A 302 -9.47 -23.48 18.92
N TYR A 303 -9.85 -22.32 19.46
CA TYR A 303 -9.63 -21.96 20.87
C TYR A 303 -10.89 -21.97 21.73
N ALA A 304 -11.91 -22.73 21.29
CA ALA A 304 -13.18 -22.90 22.00
C ALA A 304 -13.95 -21.58 22.22
N ASN A 305 -13.89 -20.68 21.24
CA ASN A 305 -14.58 -19.38 21.21
C ASN A 305 -14.41 -18.56 22.50
N PRO A 306 -13.17 -18.20 22.87
CA PRO A 306 -12.92 -17.41 24.05
C PRO A 306 -13.44 -15.98 23.84
N PRO A 307 -13.74 -15.23 24.92
CA PRO A 307 -14.05 -13.81 24.81
C PRO A 307 -12.86 -13.03 24.22
N VAL A 308 -13.09 -12.32 23.12
CA VAL A 308 -12.05 -11.59 22.37
C VAL A 308 -12.14 -10.09 22.63
N TYR A 309 -10.98 -9.48 22.90
CA TYR A 309 -10.80 -8.02 22.91
C TYR A 309 -9.81 -7.65 21.81
N ILE A 310 -10.23 -6.81 20.86
CA ILE A 310 -9.31 -6.20 19.91
C ILE A 310 -8.62 -5.06 20.66
N THR A 311 -7.38 -5.31 21.07
CA THR A 311 -6.58 -4.40 21.90
C THR A 311 -5.86 -3.33 21.10
N GLU A 312 -5.60 -3.58 19.82
CA GLU A 312 -5.13 -2.58 18.84
C GLU A 312 -5.57 -2.98 17.41
N ASN A 313 -6.12 -2.03 16.66
CA ASN A 313 -6.30 -2.11 15.22
C ASN A 313 -6.27 -0.68 14.65
N GLY A 314 -5.59 -0.47 13.54
CA GLY A 314 -5.44 0.86 12.98
C GLY A 314 -4.64 0.89 11.69
N PHE A 315 -4.57 2.08 11.11
CA PHE A 315 -3.92 2.29 9.83
C PHE A 315 -3.10 3.58 9.87
N SER A 316 -1.82 3.48 9.52
CA SER A 316 -0.95 4.66 9.48
C SER A 316 -1.12 5.40 8.17
N THR A 317 -1.32 6.71 8.27
CA THR A 317 -1.45 7.65 7.15
C THR A 317 -0.30 8.63 7.19
N LEU A 318 -0.04 9.32 6.07
CA LEU A 318 0.78 10.51 6.12
C LEU A 318 0.00 11.63 6.83
N GLY A 319 0.74 12.58 7.40
CA GLY A 319 0.22 13.50 8.41
C GLY A 319 -0.77 14.48 7.83
N GLY A 320 -1.48 15.17 8.71
CA GLY A 320 -2.58 16.05 8.34
C GLY A 320 -3.85 15.69 9.11
N LEU A 321 -4.89 16.50 8.91
CA LEU A 321 -6.18 16.30 9.57
C LEU A 321 -7.16 15.49 8.71
N ASN A 322 -6.88 15.31 7.42
CA ASN A 322 -7.71 14.55 6.49
C ASN A 322 -7.07 13.17 6.27
N ASP A 323 -7.62 12.14 6.91
CA ASP A 323 -7.11 10.76 6.91
C ASP A 323 -8.13 9.76 6.34
N ASN A 324 -8.69 10.06 5.17
CA ASN A 324 -9.74 9.26 4.52
C ASN A 324 -9.37 7.77 4.38
N ASP A 325 -8.10 7.43 4.12
CA ASP A 325 -7.63 6.04 4.07
C ASP A 325 -7.83 5.32 5.42
N ARG A 326 -7.60 6.02 6.54
CA ARG A 326 -7.81 5.48 7.89
C ARG A 326 -9.30 5.30 8.18
N VAL A 327 -10.13 6.24 7.74
CA VAL A 327 -11.60 6.15 7.84
C VAL A 327 -12.11 4.93 7.06
N PHE A 328 -11.66 4.75 5.82
CA PHE A 328 -12.00 3.61 4.98
C PHE A 328 -11.53 2.29 5.63
N TYR A 329 -10.26 2.22 6.06
CA TYR A 329 -9.72 1.06 6.77
C TYR A 329 -10.58 0.65 7.98
N HIS A 330 -10.88 1.60 8.88
CA HIS A 330 -11.67 1.29 10.07
C HIS A 330 -13.08 0.80 9.72
N THR A 331 -13.73 1.40 8.72
CA THR A 331 -15.08 1.03 8.32
C THR A 331 -15.13 -0.43 7.86
N GLU A 332 -14.18 -0.83 7.02
CA GLU A 332 -14.15 -2.17 6.43
C GLU A 332 -13.69 -3.24 7.44
N TYR A 333 -12.72 -2.92 8.31
CA TYR A 333 -12.31 -3.83 9.37
C TYR A 333 -13.38 -4.03 10.44
N LEU A 334 -14.14 -2.98 10.78
CA LEU A 334 -15.30 -3.10 11.67
C LEU A 334 -16.43 -3.91 11.02
N SER A 335 -16.65 -3.77 9.71
CA SER A 335 -17.61 -4.60 8.97
C SER A 335 -17.22 -6.08 9.03
N ALA A 336 -15.97 -6.42 8.70
CA ALA A 336 -15.47 -7.79 8.78
C ALA A 336 -15.55 -8.40 10.20
N MET A 337 -15.34 -7.57 11.24
CA MET A 337 -15.54 -7.98 12.62
C MET A 337 -17.01 -8.28 12.93
N LEU A 338 -17.94 -7.45 12.46
CA LEU A 338 -19.38 -7.66 12.65
C LEU A 338 -19.84 -8.95 11.96
N ASP A 339 -19.35 -9.25 10.76
CA ASP A 339 -19.64 -10.52 10.08
C ASP A 339 -19.16 -11.72 10.92
N ALA A 340 -17.94 -11.65 11.46
CA ALA A 340 -17.42 -12.70 12.32
C ALA A 340 -18.23 -12.87 13.62
N MET A 341 -18.76 -11.76 14.17
CA MET A 341 -19.64 -11.76 15.35
C MET A 341 -21.02 -12.35 15.05
N GLU A 342 -21.60 -12.03 13.89
CA GLU A 342 -22.88 -12.59 13.44
C GLU A 342 -22.80 -14.12 13.31
N GLU A 343 -21.65 -14.63 12.87
CA GLU A 343 -21.36 -16.07 12.85
C GLU A 343 -20.92 -16.67 14.20
N GLY A 344 -20.93 -15.88 15.26
CA GLY A 344 -20.78 -16.34 16.64
C GLY A 344 -19.39 -16.19 17.26
N SER A 345 -18.47 -15.42 16.66
CA SER A 345 -17.20 -15.06 17.32
C SER A 345 -17.48 -14.12 18.50
N ASP A 346 -16.99 -14.44 19.70
CA ASP A 346 -17.30 -13.69 20.94
C ASP A 346 -16.42 -12.43 21.11
N VAL A 347 -16.52 -11.48 20.17
CA VAL A 347 -15.81 -10.19 20.25
C VAL A 347 -16.58 -9.22 21.13
N ARG A 348 -15.90 -8.63 22.12
CA ARG A 348 -16.53 -7.82 23.19
C ARG A 348 -15.98 -6.41 23.33
N ALA A 349 -14.85 -6.09 22.69
CA ALA A 349 -14.28 -4.75 22.70
C ALA A 349 -13.42 -4.51 21.46
N TYR A 350 -13.36 -3.26 21.02
CA TYR A 350 -12.52 -2.81 19.92
C TYR A 350 -11.74 -1.55 20.31
N THR A 351 -10.45 -1.53 20.02
CA THR A 351 -9.54 -0.42 20.35
C THR A 351 -8.93 0.11 19.05
N ALA A 352 -9.37 1.29 18.61
CA ALA A 352 -8.70 2.01 17.54
C ALA A 352 -7.30 2.45 18.01
N TRP A 353 -6.28 2.17 17.19
CA TRP A 353 -4.91 2.60 17.43
C TRP A 353 -4.50 3.65 16.38
N SER A 354 -4.04 4.84 16.76
CA SER A 354 -3.78 5.35 18.11
C SER A 354 -4.64 6.58 18.44
N LEU A 355 -4.69 6.98 19.71
CA LEU A 355 -5.44 8.18 20.14
C LEU A 355 -4.87 9.47 19.53
N MET A 356 -3.55 9.51 19.33
CA MET A 356 -2.82 10.68 18.85
C MET A 356 -1.51 10.21 18.22
N ASP A 357 -1.00 11.00 17.28
CA ASP A 357 0.33 10.80 16.69
C ASP A 357 1.40 10.64 17.78
N ASN A 358 2.30 9.69 17.58
CA ASN A 358 3.30 9.34 18.58
C ASN A 358 4.63 8.92 17.91
N PHE A 359 5.61 8.54 18.72
CA PHE A 359 6.89 8.03 18.22
C PHE A 359 6.73 6.56 17.81
N GLU A 360 6.70 6.29 16.51
CA GLU A 360 6.46 4.97 15.91
C GLU A 360 7.75 4.15 15.82
N TRP A 361 8.38 3.92 16.98
CA TRP A 361 9.43 2.92 17.16
C TRP A 361 10.66 3.14 16.26
N SER A 362 11.04 2.15 15.45
CA SER A 362 12.15 2.25 14.49
C SER A 362 11.86 3.22 13.34
N PHE A 363 10.59 3.53 13.08
CA PHE A 363 10.17 4.55 12.11
C PHE A 363 10.26 5.95 12.71
N GLY A 364 10.49 6.12 14.01
CA GLY A 364 10.54 7.43 14.66
C GLY A 364 9.24 8.22 14.46
N TYR A 365 9.35 9.51 14.14
CA TYR A 365 8.19 10.29 13.69
C TYR A 365 7.92 10.13 12.18
N THR A 366 8.65 9.23 11.50
CA THR A 366 8.71 9.12 10.03
C THR A 366 7.85 8.03 9.42
N SER A 367 6.94 7.40 10.17
CA SER A 367 5.72 6.84 9.55
C SER A 367 4.91 7.94 8.83
N LEU A 368 5.20 9.20 9.15
CA LEU A 368 5.11 10.38 8.31
C LEU A 368 6.45 10.54 7.56
N SER A 369 6.64 9.90 6.41
CA SER A 369 7.97 9.90 5.76
C SER A 369 8.60 11.30 5.80
N SER A 370 9.90 11.34 6.14
CA SER A 370 10.72 12.54 6.02
C SER A 370 10.27 13.34 4.81
N HIS A 371 10.01 14.64 4.98
CA HIS A 371 9.50 15.54 3.94
C HIS A 371 10.47 15.61 2.75
N ASN A 372 10.53 14.55 1.97
CA ASN A 372 11.23 14.48 0.70
C ASN A 372 10.29 15.15 -0.30
N VAL A 373 10.20 16.47 -0.18
CA VAL A 373 9.68 17.31 -1.23
C VAL A 373 10.60 17.07 -2.44
N ARG A 374 10.19 16.18 -3.33
CA ARG A 374 10.92 15.88 -4.57
C ARG A 374 10.90 17.12 -5.45
N LYS A 375 11.98 17.37 -6.17
CA LYS A 375 12.10 18.55 -7.04
C LYS A 375 12.15 18.15 -8.48
N PHE A 376 11.51 18.94 -9.32
CA PHE A 376 11.64 18.80 -10.76
C PHE A 376 13.00 19.29 -11.23
N PRO A 377 13.57 18.71 -12.29
CA PRO A 377 14.85 19.17 -12.84
C PRO A 377 14.82 20.65 -13.22
N ASP A 378 15.99 21.29 -13.16
CA ASP A 378 16.15 22.66 -13.62
C ASP A 378 15.77 22.76 -15.11
N GLY A 379 14.92 23.74 -15.45
CA GLY A 379 14.43 23.93 -16.81
C GLY A 379 13.18 23.11 -17.19
N PHE A 380 12.67 22.26 -16.29
CA PHE A 380 11.41 21.53 -16.52
C PHE A 380 10.23 22.49 -16.74
N LEU A 381 9.42 22.23 -17.77
CA LEU A 381 8.31 23.11 -18.17
C LEU A 381 6.99 22.61 -17.61
N PHE A 382 6.23 23.51 -16.99
CA PHE A 382 4.83 23.26 -16.59
C PHE A 382 3.89 24.07 -17.47
N GLY A 383 2.83 23.42 -17.95
CA GLY A 383 1.82 24.01 -18.79
C GLY A 383 0.41 23.53 -18.43
N THR A 384 -0.58 24.14 -19.06
CA THR A 384 -1.97 23.67 -18.99
C THR A 384 -2.59 23.84 -20.37
N ALA A 385 -3.45 22.90 -20.74
CA ALA A 385 -4.00 22.80 -22.09
C ALA A 385 -5.50 23.11 -22.11
N THR A 386 -5.96 23.50 -23.28
CA THR A 386 -7.37 23.70 -23.63
C THR A 386 -7.54 23.43 -25.11
N ALA A 387 -8.65 22.82 -25.52
CA ALA A 387 -9.02 22.70 -26.92
C ALA A 387 -10.11 23.72 -27.30
N SER A 388 -10.09 24.16 -28.55
CA SER A 388 -11.09 25.10 -29.07
C SER A 388 -12.47 24.47 -29.21
N TYR A 389 -12.54 23.29 -29.86
CA TYR A 389 -13.71 22.43 -30.01
C TYR A 389 -13.24 21.03 -30.36
N GLN A 390 -13.65 20.04 -29.57
CA GLN A 390 -13.35 18.62 -29.77
C GLN A 390 -14.50 17.95 -30.55
N VAL A 391 -14.70 18.34 -31.80
CA VAL A 391 -15.72 17.72 -32.67
C VAL A 391 -15.18 17.63 -34.09
N GLU A 392 -14.98 16.41 -34.57
CA GLU A 392 -14.87 16.12 -35.99
C GLU A 392 -16.26 15.75 -36.53
N GLY A 393 -16.69 16.39 -37.62
CA GLY A 393 -17.98 16.09 -38.25
C GLY A 393 -17.98 14.72 -38.95
N ALA A 394 -19.17 14.21 -39.29
CA ALA A 394 -19.35 13.03 -40.16
C ALA A 394 -18.84 11.68 -39.59
N TRP A 395 -18.79 11.52 -38.27
CA TRP A 395 -18.36 10.27 -37.60
C TRP A 395 -19.13 9.01 -38.02
N ASN A 396 -20.35 9.16 -38.56
CA ASN A 396 -21.22 8.07 -39.04
C ASN A 396 -21.41 8.04 -40.57
N ALA A 397 -20.57 8.76 -41.34
CA ALA A 397 -20.79 8.96 -42.77
C ALA A 397 -20.38 7.77 -43.66
N SER A 398 -19.70 6.74 -43.13
CA SER A 398 -19.36 5.54 -43.90
C SER A 398 -19.18 4.30 -43.02
N ASP A 399 -19.65 3.15 -43.52
CA ASP A 399 -19.50 1.83 -42.86
C ASP A 399 -18.18 1.10 -43.22
N ILE A 400 -17.16 1.81 -43.73
CA ILE A 400 -15.89 1.19 -44.19
C ILE A 400 -14.92 1.01 -43.02
N LYS A 401 -15.28 0.10 -42.12
CA LYS A 401 -14.51 -0.24 -40.90
C LYS A 401 -13.15 -0.85 -41.24
N GLY A 402 -12.10 -0.43 -40.55
CA GLY A 402 -10.76 -1.02 -40.62
C GLY A 402 -9.98 -0.76 -41.92
N VAL A 403 -10.46 0.10 -42.83
CA VAL A 403 -9.69 0.59 -44.00
C VAL A 403 -9.53 2.10 -43.91
N ALA A 404 -10.62 2.81 -43.61
CA ALA A 404 -10.60 4.26 -43.45
C ALA A 404 -9.65 4.69 -42.31
N ASP A 405 -9.60 3.92 -41.22
CA ASP A 405 -8.76 4.16 -40.05
C ASP A 405 -7.27 4.21 -40.43
N TYR A 406 -6.79 3.18 -41.13
CA TYR A 406 -5.39 3.07 -41.54
C TYR A 406 -5.00 4.04 -42.66
N MET A 407 -5.92 4.34 -43.58
CA MET A 407 -5.72 5.38 -44.59
C MET A 407 -5.63 6.77 -43.96
N CYS A 408 -6.46 7.04 -42.95
CA CYS A 408 -6.43 8.27 -42.18
C CYS A 408 -5.09 8.40 -41.45
N ALA A 409 -4.66 7.36 -40.73
CA ALA A 409 -3.40 7.35 -40.00
C ALA A 409 -2.19 7.66 -40.90
N LYS A 410 -2.07 6.97 -42.05
CA LYS A 410 -1.02 7.25 -43.03
C LYS A 410 -1.05 8.70 -43.51
N ASN A 411 -2.24 9.22 -43.86
CA ASN A 411 -2.38 10.58 -44.38
C ASN A 411 -2.07 11.65 -43.34
N LEU A 412 -2.46 11.43 -42.07
CA LEU A 412 -2.12 12.32 -40.95
C LEU A 412 -0.60 12.38 -40.73
N LEU A 413 0.08 11.23 -40.76
CA LEU A 413 1.55 11.18 -40.65
C LEU A 413 2.25 11.90 -41.81
N LEU A 414 1.77 11.72 -43.04
CA LEU A 414 2.30 12.43 -44.21
C LEU A 414 2.04 13.94 -44.13
N ALA A 415 0.87 14.35 -43.64
CA ALA A 415 0.53 15.76 -43.46
C ALA A 415 1.41 16.41 -42.39
N HIS A 416 1.59 15.74 -41.25
CA HIS A 416 2.49 16.15 -40.18
C HIS A 416 3.92 16.31 -40.69
N ALA A 417 4.46 15.28 -41.35
CA ALA A 417 5.83 15.32 -41.86
C ALA A 417 6.04 16.47 -42.85
N ARG A 418 5.08 16.73 -43.75
CA ARG A 418 5.15 17.89 -44.66
C ARG A 418 5.17 19.21 -43.89
N ALA A 419 4.33 19.36 -42.87
CA ALA A 419 4.33 20.55 -42.02
C ALA A 419 5.67 20.71 -41.27
N TYR A 420 6.23 19.62 -40.74
CA TYR A 420 7.56 19.60 -40.13
C TYR A 420 8.62 20.13 -41.10
N HIS A 421 8.68 19.57 -42.32
CA HIS A 421 9.69 19.97 -43.32
C HIS A 421 9.50 21.40 -43.84
N ILE A 422 8.27 21.91 -43.91
CA ILE A 422 8.00 23.32 -44.21
C ILE A 422 8.54 24.20 -43.08
N TYR A 423 8.23 23.86 -41.82
CA TYR A 423 8.71 24.60 -40.66
C TYR A 423 10.25 24.61 -40.61
N ASP A 424 10.86 23.43 -40.73
CA ASP A 424 12.30 23.24 -40.66
C ASP A 424 13.06 24.07 -41.71
N LYS A 425 12.56 24.08 -42.96
CA LYS A 425 13.23 24.75 -44.08
C LYS A 425 12.96 26.25 -44.12
N GLU A 426 11.71 26.66 -43.93
CA GLU A 426 11.28 28.04 -44.19
C GLU A 426 11.28 28.91 -42.93
N PHE A 427 11.02 28.33 -41.76
CA PHE A 427 10.70 29.09 -40.55
C PHE A 427 11.72 28.90 -39.42
N ARG A 428 12.26 27.70 -39.22
CA ARG A 428 13.22 27.41 -38.14
C ARG A 428 14.45 28.32 -38.14
N PRO A 429 15.07 28.71 -39.28
CA PRO A 429 16.23 29.61 -39.29
C PRO A 429 15.94 30.99 -38.68
N THR A 430 14.70 31.48 -38.77
CA THR A 430 14.31 32.81 -38.28
C THR A 430 13.58 32.77 -36.95
N GLN A 431 12.72 31.77 -36.74
CA GLN A 431 11.85 31.68 -35.56
C GLN A 431 12.49 30.88 -34.42
N LYS A 432 13.41 29.95 -34.72
CA LYS A 432 14.12 29.11 -33.74
C LYS A 432 13.19 28.33 -32.78
N GLY A 433 11.96 28.03 -33.20
CA GLY A 433 11.03 27.20 -32.45
C GLY A 433 11.17 25.72 -32.79
N ASN A 434 10.27 24.92 -32.22
CA ASN A 434 10.19 23.48 -32.39
C ASN A 434 8.79 23.08 -32.87
N ILE A 435 8.71 21.97 -33.59
CA ILE A 435 7.48 21.36 -34.08
C ILE A 435 7.52 19.86 -33.83
N PHE A 436 6.42 19.33 -33.32
CA PHE A 436 6.30 17.93 -32.92
C PHE A 436 4.86 17.46 -33.04
N ILE A 437 4.68 16.14 -32.95
CA ILE A 437 3.38 15.47 -32.93
C ILE A 437 3.06 14.99 -31.50
N SER A 438 1.78 15.00 -31.16
CA SER A 438 1.25 14.51 -29.90
C SER A 438 0.47 13.22 -30.14
N PHE A 439 0.83 12.14 -29.44
CA PHE A 439 0.18 10.85 -29.54
C PHE A 439 -0.71 10.62 -28.32
N SER A 440 -1.95 10.20 -28.56
CA SER A 440 -2.78 9.65 -27.49
C SER A 440 -2.35 8.23 -27.22
N SER A 441 -2.07 7.93 -25.95
CA SER A 441 -1.66 6.60 -25.53
C SER A 441 -2.32 6.22 -24.23
N GLN A 442 -2.46 4.91 -24.07
CA GLN A 442 -2.90 4.24 -22.87
C GLN A 442 -1.91 3.11 -22.63
N TRP A 443 -1.43 2.99 -21.40
CA TRP A 443 -0.58 1.87 -21.05
C TRP A 443 -1.42 0.60 -20.86
N HIS A 444 -0.85 -0.53 -21.27
CA HIS A 444 -1.53 -1.83 -21.23
C HIS A 444 -0.68 -2.83 -20.47
N GLU A 445 -1.19 -3.27 -19.32
CA GLU A 445 -0.58 -4.34 -18.53
C GLU A 445 -1.30 -5.67 -18.83
N PRO A 446 -0.59 -6.81 -18.93
CA PRO A 446 -1.25 -8.09 -19.05
C PRO A 446 -1.99 -8.43 -17.74
N LEU A 447 -3.23 -8.92 -17.83
CA LEU A 447 -4.02 -9.31 -16.65
C LEU A 447 -3.37 -10.49 -15.90
N THR A 448 -2.72 -11.39 -16.64
CA THR A 448 -2.00 -12.55 -16.10
C THR A 448 -0.65 -12.73 -16.79
N GLU A 449 0.24 -13.54 -16.21
CA GLU A 449 1.51 -13.94 -16.86
C GLU A 449 1.31 -14.96 -18.00
N ASP A 450 0.07 -15.24 -18.40
CA ASP A 450 -0.20 -16.11 -19.54
C ASP A 450 0.33 -15.51 -20.84
N GLY A 451 0.92 -16.35 -21.69
CA GLY A 451 1.52 -15.90 -22.95
C GLY A 451 0.55 -15.15 -23.85
N ALA A 452 -0.75 -15.47 -23.82
CA ALA A 452 -1.76 -14.79 -24.62
C ALA A 452 -2.08 -13.37 -24.10
N ASP A 453 -2.10 -13.18 -22.78
CA ASP A 453 -2.33 -11.86 -22.16
C ASP A 453 -1.12 -10.95 -22.37
N VAL A 454 0.10 -11.49 -22.21
CA VAL A 454 1.35 -10.77 -22.49
C VAL A 454 1.45 -10.36 -23.96
N GLU A 455 1.12 -11.26 -24.90
CA GLU A 455 1.04 -10.91 -26.32
C GLU A 455 -0.07 -9.88 -26.58
N GLY A 456 -1.20 -10.00 -25.88
CA GLY A 456 -2.32 -9.06 -25.95
C GLY A 456 -1.92 -7.65 -25.56
N ALA A 457 -1.24 -7.47 -24.42
CA ALA A 457 -0.74 -6.17 -23.96
C ALA A 457 0.25 -5.55 -24.95
N SER A 458 1.20 -6.35 -25.48
CA SER A 458 2.15 -5.87 -26.49
C SER A 458 1.47 -5.46 -27.80
N ASN A 459 0.44 -6.22 -28.24
CA ASN A 459 -0.36 -5.86 -29.41
C ASN A 459 -1.14 -4.57 -29.16
N ALA A 460 -1.76 -4.43 -27.98
CA ALA A 460 -2.53 -3.25 -27.59
C ALA A 460 -1.69 -1.98 -27.73
N TYR A 461 -0.49 -2.01 -27.17
CA TYR A 461 0.43 -0.89 -27.19
C TYR A 461 0.92 -0.55 -28.60
N GLN A 462 1.23 -1.56 -29.42
CA GLN A 462 1.66 -1.34 -30.80
C GLN A 462 0.57 -0.70 -31.68
N PHE A 463 -0.70 -1.02 -31.42
CA PHE A 463 -1.82 -0.41 -32.15
C PHE A 463 -2.13 0.99 -31.61
N HIS A 464 -2.14 1.21 -30.30
CA HIS A 464 -2.50 2.50 -29.71
C HIS A 464 -1.39 3.56 -29.89
N LEU A 465 -0.14 3.24 -29.57
CA LEU A 465 0.97 4.19 -29.68
C LEU A 465 1.77 3.99 -30.99
N ASP A 466 2.32 2.80 -31.20
CA ASP A 466 3.34 2.60 -32.24
C ASP A 466 2.81 2.75 -33.65
N HIS A 467 1.51 2.55 -33.86
CA HIS A 467 0.82 2.86 -35.11
C HIS A 467 1.15 4.27 -35.63
N TYR A 468 1.36 5.23 -34.72
CA TYR A 468 1.75 6.60 -35.05
C TYR A 468 3.20 6.92 -34.67
N ALA A 469 3.70 6.40 -33.54
CA ALA A 469 5.04 6.70 -33.06
C ALA A 469 6.14 5.99 -33.86
N HIS A 470 5.97 4.72 -34.21
CA HIS A 470 6.98 3.94 -34.92
C HIS A 470 7.35 4.53 -36.30
N PRO A 471 6.41 5.00 -37.15
CA PRO A 471 6.74 5.68 -38.39
C PRO A 471 7.67 6.90 -38.24
N VAL A 472 7.59 7.59 -37.10
CA VAL A 472 8.33 8.83 -36.82
C VAL A 472 9.64 8.55 -36.09
N PHE A 473 9.63 7.72 -35.05
CA PHE A 473 10.74 7.58 -34.11
C PHE A 473 11.57 6.31 -34.27
N SER A 474 11.06 5.26 -34.93
CA SER A 474 11.83 4.03 -35.08
C SER A 474 12.95 4.19 -36.11
N LYS A 475 14.02 3.39 -35.95
CA LYS A 475 15.15 3.36 -36.91
C LYS A 475 14.72 3.04 -38.34
N ILE A 476 13.71 2.19 -38.48
CA ILE A 476 13.28 1.66 -39.78
C ILE A 476 12.15 2.50 -40.41
N GLY A 477 11.38 3.23 -39.60
CA GLY A 477 10.18 3.95 -40.04
C GLY A 477 9.08 3.03 -40.57
N GLY A 478 8.03 3.61 -41.16
CA GLY A 478 6.83 2.87 -41.59
C GLY A 478 6.02 2.32 -40.40
N PHE A 479 4.95 1.57 -40.70
CA PHE A 479 4.12 0.98 -39.64
C PHE A 479 4.86 -0.15 -38.89
N PRO A 480 4.48 -0.46 -37.64
CA PRO A 480 5.06 -1.55 -36.87
C PRO A 480 5.00 -2.90 -37.63
N PRO A 481 6.07 -3.72 -37.61
CA PRO A 481 6.08 -5.02 -38.30
C PRO A 481 4.93 -5.95 -37.89
N ILE A 482 4.56 -5.96 -36.60
CA ILE A 482 3.47 -6.80 -36.11
C ILE A 482 2.13 -6.42 -36.75
N MET A 483 1.88 -5.12 -36.90
CA MET A 483 0.64 -4.61 -37.49
C MET A 483 0.57 -4.99 -38.96
N ILE A 484 1.70 -4.87 -39.68
CA ILE A 484 1.79 -5.25 -41.10
C ILE A 484 1.44 -6.72 -41.28
N GLU A 485 2.06 -7.62 -40.51
CA GLU A 485 1.83 -9.06 -40.61
C GLU A 485 0.39 -9.43 -40.24
N ARG A 486 -0.08 -8.93 -39.09
CA ARG A 486 -1.38 -9.27 -38.52
C ARG A 486 -2.54 -8.78 -39.37
N ILE A 487 -2.49 -7.52 -39.82
CA ILE A 487 -3.55 -6.95 -40.67
C ILE A 487 -3.53 -7.61 -42.05
N ALA A 488 -2.37 -7.97 -42.60
CA ALA A 488 -2.30 -8.70 -43.87
C ALA A 488 -2.94 -10.09 -43.76
N ALA A 489 -2.66 -10.83 -42.68
CA ALA A 489 -3.25 -12.14 -42.41
C ALA A 489 -4.78 -12.04 -42.26
N LYS A 490 -5.27 -11.08 -41.47
CA LYS A 490 -6.72 -10.84 -41.30
C LYS A 490 -7.40 -10.37 -42.58
N SER A 491 -6.77 -9.50 -43.34
CA SER A 491 -7.30 -9.05 -44.63
C SER A 491 -7.52 -10.23 -45.58
N ALA A 492 -6.60 -11.19 -45.60
CA ALA A 492 -6.73 -12.39 -46.43
C ALA A 492 -7.88 -13.31 -45.98
N THR A 493 -8.04 -13.55 -44.67
CA THR A 493 -9.13 -14.38 -44.13
C THR A 493 -10.49 -13.72 -44.30
N GLN A 494 -10.55 -12.38 -44.30
CA GLN A 494 -11.76 -11.58 -44.50
C GLN A 494 -12.10 -11.34 -45.99
N GLY A 495 -11.34 -11.91 -46.92
CA GLY A 495 -11.64 -11.87 -48.35
C GLY A 495 -11.20 -10.59 -49.07
N PHE A 496 -10.33 -9.77 -48.47
CA PHE A 496 -9.74 -8.62 -49.15
C PHE A 496 -8.64 -9.07 -50.12
N PRO A 497 -8.57 -8.50 -51.34
CA PRO A 497 -7.58 -8.88 -52.34
C PRO A 497 -6.14 -8.41 -52.02
N LYS A 498 -5.98 -7.57 -51.00
CA LYS A 498 -4.71 -7.02 -50.48
C LYS A 498 -4.91 -6.59 -49.03
N SER A 499 -3.80 -6.31 -48.31
CA SER A 499 -3.87 -5.79 -46.94
C SER A 499 -4.70 -4.49 -46.87
N ARG A 500 -5.50 -4.37 -45.81
CA ARG A 500 -6.23 -3.14 -45.46
C ARG A 500 -5.29 -2.03 -44.96
N LEU A 501 -4.13 -2.39 -44.38
CA LEU A 501 -3.09 -1.44 -43.99
C LEU A 501 -2.34 -0.94 -45.25
N PRO A 502 -2.34 0.37 -45.55
CA PRO A 502 -1.65 0.89 -46.71
C PRO A 502 -0.13 0.86 -46.50
N GLU A 503 0.62 0.56 -47.56
CA GLU A 503 2.08 0.54 -47.51
C GLU A 503 2.65 1.96 -47.62
N PHE A 504 3.69 2.25 -46.86
CA PHE A 504 4.56 3.41 -47.11
C PHE A 504 5.55 3.08 -48.21
N THR A 505 5.65 3.96 -49.21
CA THR A 505 6.76 3.91 -50.17
C THR A 505 8.07 4.32 -49.48
N PRO A 506 9.24 3.92 -50.00
CA PRO A 506 10.52 4.34 -49.42
C PRO A 506 10.67 5.86 -49.29
N ALA A 507 10.16 6.62 -50.26
CA ALA A 507 10.20 8.09 -50.21
C ALA A 507 9.29 8.67 -49.12
N GLU A 508 8.19 8.02 -48.81
CA GLU A 508 7.30 8.42 -47.71
C GLU A 508 7.89 8.04 -46.35
N ILE A 509 8.55 6.89 -46.22
CA ILE A 509 9.29 6.52 -45.00
C ILE A 509 10.36 7.59 -44.69
N GLU A 510 11.16 7.96 -45.69
CA GLU A 510 12.17 9.01 -45.52
C GLU A 510 11.57 10.39 -45.23
N LEU A 511 10.34 10.66 -45.68
CA LEU A 511 9.66 11.91 -45.37
C LEU A 511 9.22 11.97 -43.90
N VAL A 512 8.67 10.86 -43.37
CA VAL A 512 8.05 10.80 -42.03
C VAL A 512 9.08 10.52 -40.92
N ARG A 513 10.08 9.68 -41.18
CA ARG A 513 11.07 9.30 -40.17
C ARG A 513 11.86 10.52 -39.68
N GLY A 514 11.92 10.72 -38.37
CA GLY A 514 12.59 11.84 -37.71
C GLY A 514 11.88 13.19 -37.86
N SER A 515 10.63 13.22 -38.31
CA SER A 515 9.87 14.47 -38.52
C SER A 515 9.24 15.04 -37.24
N SER A 516 9.90 14.91 -36.09
CA SER A 516 9.42 15.48 -34.81
C SER A 516 10.58 15.86 -33.90
N ASP A 517 10.55 17.06 -33.30
CA ASP A 517 11.61 17.54 -32.40
C ASP A 517 11.49 16.96 -30.97
N PHE A 518 10.28 16.57 -30.57
CA PHE A 518 9.95 15.98 -29.27
C PHE A 518 8.96 14.84 -29.46
N PHE A 519 8.93 13.92 -28.49
CA PHE A 519 7.86 12.93 -28.38
C PHE A 519 6.71 13.53 -27.54
N GLY A 520 5.62 13.94 -28.19
CA GLY A 520 4.44 14.43 -27.48
C GLY A 520 3.56 13.26 -27.03
N LEU A 521 3.22 13.21 -25.75
CA LEU A 521 2.43 12.14 -25.15
C LEU A 521 1.22 12.70 -24.40
N ASN A 522 0.03 12.32 -24.85
CA ASN A 522 -1.22 12.47 -24.11
C ASN A 522 -1.50 11.14 -23.40
N HIS A 523 -1.48 11.14 -22.07
CA HIS A 523 -1.69 9.93 -21.27
C HIS A 523 -2.66 10.22 -20.13
N TYR A 524 -3.65 9.34 -19.95
CA TYR A 524 -4.74 9.54 -19.00
C TYR A 524 -4.93 8.38 -18.03
N THR A 525 -4.71 7.14 -18.48
CA THR A 525 -5.08 5.92 -17.75
C THR A 525 -4.30 4.70 -18.22
N THR A 526 -4.41 3.61 -17.47
CA THR A 526 -3.87 2.28 -17.76
C THR A 526 -5.02 1.27 -17.87
N SER A 527 -4.86 0.20 -18.66
CA SER A 527 -5.77 -0.96 -18.59
C SER A 527 -5.04 -2.28 -18.40
N TYR A 528 -5.70 -3.22 -17.73
CA TYR A 528 -5.37 -4.63 -17.86
C TYR A 528 -5.94 -5.17 -19.15
N VAL A 529 -5.13 -5.97 -19.85
CA VAL A 529 -5.46 -6.60 -21.11
C VAL A 529 -5.46 -8.11 -20.95
N TYR A 530 -6.48 -8.77 -21.50
CA TYR A 530 -6.55 -10.23 -21.54
C TYR A 530 -7.14 -10.76 -22.83
N ARG A 531 -6.81 -12.02 -23.17
CA ARG A 531 -7.35 -12.75 -24.33
C ARG A 531 -7.99 -14.06 -23.89
N ASN A 532 -9.17 -14.36 -24.42
CA ASN A 532 -9.88 -15.63 -24.18
C ASN A 532 -10.46 -16.18 -25.48
N GLU A 533 -10.91 -17.45 -25.51
CA GLU A 533 -11.47 -18.06 -26.73
C GLU A 533 -12.69 -17.29 -27.30
N SER A 534 -13.32 -16.41 -26.51
CA SER A 534 -14.46 -15.58 -26.90
C SER A 534 -14.07 -14.23 -27.53
N THR A 535 -12.80 -13.81 -27.46
CA THR A 535 -12.37 -12.51 -28.04
C THR A 535 -12.45 -12.48 -29.56
N TYR A 536 -12.46 -13.64 -30.22
CA TYR A 536 -12.58 -13.77 -31.67
C TYR A 536 -13.99 -13.45 -32.21
N ASP A 537 -15.03 -13.51 -31.38
CA ASP A 537 -16.43 -13.26 -31.77
C ASP A 537 -17.00 -11.93 -31.24
N TYR A 538 -16.23 -11.18 -30.44
CA TYR A 538 -16.73 -10.01 -29.72
C TYR A 538 -16.72 -8.71 -30.56
N HIS A 539 -15.72 -8.54 -31.43
CA HIS A 539 -15.57 -7.35 -32.26
C HIS A 539 -16.08 -7.60 -33.67
N GLU A 540 -16.80 -6.63 -34.23
CA GLU A 540 -17.33 -6.74 -35.59
C GLU A 540 -16.19 -6.76 -36.61
N ALA A 541 -16.06 -7.84 -37.38
CA ALA A 541 -15.07 -7.98 -38.43
C ALA A 541 -15.62 -7.49 -39.80
N PRO A 542 -14.86 -6.71 -40.57
CA PRO A 542 -13.52 -6.17 -40.27
C PRO A 542 -13.59 -4.90 -39.43
N SER A 543 -12.70 -4.73 -38.45
CA SER A 543 -12.54 -3.45 -37.72
C SER A 543 -11.16 -3.33 -37.07
N TYR A 544 -10.81 -2.12 -36.62
CA TYR A 544 -9.60 -1.86 -35.84
C TYR A 544 -9.54 -2.69 -34.55
N LEU A 545 -10.66 -2.78 -33.81
CA LEU A 545 -10.75 -3.57 -32.57
C LEU A 545 -10.70 -5.07 -32.84
N ASP A 546 -11.27 -5.52 -33.96
CA ASP A 546 -11.06 -6.88 -34.45
C ASP A 546 -9.56 -7.12 -34.71
N ASP A 547 -8.84 -6.23 -35.40
CA ASP A 547 -7.40 -6.40 -35.65
C ASP A 547 -6.55 -6.49 -34.36
N LEU A 548 -6.98 -5.83 -33.29
CA LEU A 548 -6.37 -5.83 -31.96
C LEU A 548 -6.55 -7.17 -31.20
N GLU A 549 -7.77 -7.72 -31.21
CA GLU A 549 -8.21 -8.94 -30.50
C GLU A 549 -7.96 -8.96 -28.98
N ILE A 550 -8.27 -7.86 -28.30
CA ILE A 550 -8.15 -7.78 -26.84
C ILE A 550 -9.47 -7.40 -26.18
N LEU A 551 -9.55 -7.69 -24.88
CA LEU A 551 -10.50 -7.08 -23.95
C LEU A 551 -9.72 -6.25 -22.94
N GLU A 552 -10.28 -5.11 -22.55
CA GLU A 552 -9.66 -4.16 -21.64
C GLU A 552 -10.47 -4.01 -20.35
N HIS A 553 -9.76 -3.93 -19.23
CA HIS A 553 -10.30 -3.50 -17.96
C HIS A 553 -9.54 -2.25 -17.47
N TYR A 554 -10.21 -1.10 -17.47
CA TYR A 554 -9.59 0.17 -17.07
C TYR A 554 -9.26 0.20 -15.58
N LEU A 555 -8.07 0.68 -15.25
CA LEU A 555 -7.64 0.91 -13.89
C LEU A 555 -7.54 2.41 -13.62
N PRO A 556 -7.79 2.86 -12.38
CA PRO A 556 -7.48 4.22 -11.97
C PRO A 556 -5.98 4.44 -11.67
N GLU A 557 -5.10 3.47 -12.01
CA GLU A 557 -3.73 3.40 -11.49
C GLU A 557 -2.64 3.60 -12.57
N TRP A 558 -1.45 3.92 -12.09
CA TRP A 558 -0.31 4.44 -12.85
C TRP A 558 0.86 3.45 -12.86
N THR A 559 1.53 3.28 -13.98
CA THR A 559 2.77 2.50 -14.06
C THR A 559 3.86 3.23 -14.86
N ILE A 560 5.12 2.96 -14.50
CA ILE A 560 6.33 3.53 -15.13
C ILE A 560 6.57 2.92 -16.53
N GLY A 561 5.91 1.80 -16.85
CA GLY A 561 6.19 0.96 -18.01
C GLY A 561 6.17 1.68 -19.35
N GLU A 562 5.27 2.65 -19.53
CA GLU A 562 5.20 3.41 -20.78
C GLU A 562 6.45 4.28 -21.04
N SER A 563 6.99 4.90 -19.99
CA SER A 563 8.19 5.74 -20.11
C SER A 563 9.43 4.89 -20.42
N ASP A 564 9.51 3.70 -19.83
CA ASP A 564 10.57 2.74 -20.12
C ASP A 564 10.48 2.21 -21.54
N TYR A 565 9.28 1.90 -22.03
CA TYR A 565 9.08 1.47 -23.41
C TYR A 565 9.58 2.53 -24.40
N ILE A 566 9.16 3.79 -24.23
CA ILE A 566 9.60 4.89 -25.09
C ILE A 566 11.13 5.08 -25.02
N LYS A 567 11.71 4.95 -23.82
CA LYS A 567 13.15 5.04 -23.60
C LYS A 567 13.90 3.96 -24.37
N GLU A 568 13.45 2.72 -24.31
CA GLU A 568 14.13 1.55 -24.88
C GLU A 568 13.93 1.43 -26.40
N ASP A 569 12.71 1.61 -26.89
CA ASP A 569 12.35 1.35 -28.29
C ASP A 569 12.59 2.54 -29.22
N TYR A 570 12.59 3.76 -28.68
CA TYR A 570 12.74 5.00 -29.46
C TYR A 570 14.01 5.79 -29.17
N GLU A 571 15.01 5.15 -28.56
CA GLU A 571 16.32 5.75 -28.24
C GLU A 571 16.23 6.95 -27.29
N ASN A 572 15.29 6.90 -26.33
CA ASN A 572 15.09 7.92 -25.28
C ASN A 572 14.95 9.35 -25.84
N PRO A 573 13.95 9.60 -26.70
CA PRO A 573 13.74 10.92 -27.26
C PRO A 573 13.29 11.89 -26.16
N PRO A 574 13.50 13.21 -26.34
CA PRO A 574 12.94 14.21 -25.44
C PRO A 574 11.40 14.15 -25.39
N VAL A 575 10.82 13.85 -24.24
CA VAL A 575 9.36 13.65 -24.05
C VAL A 575 8.68 14.88 -23.47
N PHE A 576 7.55 15.26 -24.05
CA PHE A 576 6.63 16.26 -23.53
C PHE A 576 5.31 15.57 -23.20
N ILE A 577 4.91 15.57 -21.92
CA ILE A 577 3.54 15.20 -21.56
C ILE A 577 2.65 16.38 -21.95
N THR A 578 1.95 16.22 -23.06
CA THR A 578 1.15 17.26 -23.73
C THR A 578 -0.26 17.35 -23.20
N GLU A 579 -0.80 16.26 -22.64
CA GLU A 579 -2.06 16.23 -21.91
C GLU A 579 -2.05 15.11 -20.85
N ASN A 580 -2.49 15.44 -19.64
CA ASN A 580 -2.75 14.47 -18.57
C ASN A 580 -3.75 15.06 -17.56
N GLY A 581 -4.76 14.31 -17.14
CA GLY A 581 -5.79 14.84 -16.24
C GLY A 581 -6.86 13.84 -15.83
N LEU A 582 -7.58 14.16 -14.76
CA LEU A 582 -8.70 13.38 -14.24
C LEU A 582 -10.00 14.19 -14.26
N ALA A 583 -11.04 13.59 -14.83
CA ALA A 583 -12.39 14.12 -14.79
C ALA A 583 -13.02 13.98 -13.40
N THR A 584 -13.81 14.98 -13.00
CA THR A 584 -14.66 14.92 -11.81
C THR A 584 -16.08 15.38 -12.15
N TYR A 585 -17.05 15.10 -11.27
CA TYR A 585 -18.46 15.48 -11.46
C TYR A 585 -18.79 16.94 -11.06
N GLY A 586 -17.77 17.82 -11.02
CA GLY A 586 -17.89 19.24 -10.63
C GLY A 586 -17.62 19.50 -9.13
N GLY A 587 -17.69 20.77 -8.71
CA GLY A 587 -17.35 21.20 -7.35
C GLY A 587 -15.94 21.78 -7.24
N LEU A 588 -15.71 22.60 -6.21
CA LEU A 588 -14.43 23.29 -6.00
C LEU A 588 -13.43 22.47 -5.19
N ASP A 589 -13.91 21.47 -4.44
CA ASP A 589 -13.09 20.56 -3.66
C ASP A 589 -12.92 19.26 -4.46
N ASP A 590 -11.77 19.13 -5.11
CA ASP A 590 -11.45 18.07 -6.08
C ASP A 590 -10.23 17.26 -5.64
N ASP A 591 -10.31 16.70 -4.43
CA ASP A 591 -9.25 15.91 -3.82
C ASP A 591 -8.83 14.69 -4.65
N ASP A 592 -9.75 14.08 -5.39
CA ASP A 592 -9.43 12.99 -6.32
C ASP A 592 -8.46 13.46 -7.41
N ARG A 593 -8.68 14.67 -7.97
CA ARG A 593 -7.79 15.28 -8.97
C ARG A 593 -6.46 15.71 -8.38
N VAL A 594 -6.47 16.23 -7.15
CA VAL A 594 -5.22 16.55 -6.42
C VAL A 594 -4.38 15.29 -6.23
N SER A 595 -5.01 14.20 -5.81
CA SER A 595 -4.36 12.89 -5.60
C SER A 595 -3.84 12.31 -6.91
N TYR A 596 -4.62 12.41 -7.99
CA TYR A 596 -4.22 12.03 -9.34
C TYR A 596 -2.96 12.79 -9.80
N TYR A 597 -2.95 14.12 -9.75
CA TYR A 597 -1.78 14.91 -10.15
C TYR A 597 -0.55 14.60 -9.30
N ARG A 598 -0.72 14.44 -7.99
CA ARG A 598 0.36 14.07 -7.07
C ARG A 598 0.96 12.70 -7.39
N GLY A 599 0.11 11.70 -7.63
CA GLY A 599 0.52 10.35 -8.01
C GLY A 599 1.26 10.35 -9.34
N TYR A 600 0.69 10.98 -10.38
CA TYR A 600 1.31 10.98 -11.70
C TYR A 600 2.63 11.71 -11.75
N LEU A 601 2.69 12.91 -11.17
CA LEU A 601 3.92 13.69 -11.13
C LEU A 601 5.01 12.98 -10.30
N SER A 602 4.63 12.21 -9.29
CA SER A 602 5.57 11.38 -8.53
C SER A 602 6.15 10.27 -9.41
N ALA A 603 5.30 9.52 -10.12
CA ALA A 603 5.72 8.46 -11.04
C ALA A 603 6.54 9.00 -12.21
N MET A 604 6.18 10.17 -12.75
CA MET A 604 6.96 10.85 -13.78
C MET A 604 8.35 11.23 -13.27
N LEU A 605 8.46 11.70 -12.02
CA LEU A 605 9.77 11.94 -11.40
C LEU A 605 10.57 10.64 -11.22
N ASP A 606 9.91 9.51 -10.93
CA ASP A 606 10.58 8.19 -10.88
C ASP A 606 11.14 7.81 -12.26
N ALA A 607 10.34 7.96 -13.32
CA ALA A 607 10.80 7.74 -14.69
C ALA A 607 11.99 8.63 -15.08
N ILE A 608 11.98 9.91 -14.66
CA ILE A 608 13.11 10.84 -14.85
C ILE A 608 14.34 10.37 -14.08
N ASP A 609 14.18 9.96 -12.82
CA ASP A 609 15.27 9.46 -11.98
C ASP A 609 15.87 8.14 -12.55
N GLU A 610 15.06 7.36 -13.26
CA GLU A 610 15.45 6.14 -14.00
C GLU A 610 15.97 6.43 -15.44
N GLY A 611 16.13 7.70 -15.79
CA GLY A 611 16.83 8.16 -16.98
C GLY A 611 15.95 8.48 -18.19
N CYS A 612 14.62 8.49 -18.06
CA CYS A 612 13.72 8.96 -19.13
C CYS A 612 13.86 10.48 -19.33
N ASP A 613 13.96 10.94 -20.59
CA ASP A 613 14.16 12.37 -20.89
C ASP A 613 12.83 13.16 -20.95
N VAL A 614 12.10 13.22 -19.82
CA VAL A 614 10.85 13.98 -19.72
C VAL A 614 11.13 15.44 -19.36
N ARG A 615 10.70 16.37 -20.21
CA ARG A 615 11.07 17.79 -20.11
C ARG A 615 9.91 18.75 -19.83
N ALA A 616 8.68 18.32 -20.09
CA ALA A 616 7.49 19.14 -19.92
C ALA A 616 6.27 18.35 -19.46
N TYR A 617 5.42 19.00 -18.67
CA TYR A 617 4.14 18.47 -18.23
C TYR A 617 3.00 19.48 -18.43
N THR A 618 1.91 19.02 -19.04
CA THR A 618 0.76 19.86 -19.37
C THR A 618 -0.53 19.28 -18.78
N ALA A 619 -1.11 19.99 -17.82
CA ALA A 619 -2.35 19.60 -17.16
C ALA A 619 -3.57 19.76 -18.11
N TRP A 620 -4.31 18.67 -18.32
CA TRP A 620 -5.61 18.67 -18.98
C TRP A 620 -6.74 18.77 -17.93
N SER A 621 -7.47 19.87 -17.82
CA SER A 621 -7.41 21.08 -18.66
C SER A 621 -7.40 22.34 -17.81
N LEU A 622 -7.09 23.49 -18.43
CA LEU A 622 -7.09 24.79 -17.76
C LEU A 622 -8.47 25.09 -17.15
N LEU A 623 -9.54 24.77 -17.88
CA LEU A 623 -10.91 25.09 -17.52
C LEU A 623 -11.84 24.00 -18.04
N ASP A 624 -12.98 23.84 -17.38
CA ASP A 624 -14.02 22.93 -17.88
C ASP A 624 -14.38 23.31 -19.30
N ASN A 625 -14.49 22.30 -20.16
CA ASN A 625 -14.81 22.46 -21.57
C ASN A 625 -15.88 21.43 -22.00
N PHE A 626 -16.14 21.34 -23.29
CA PHE A 626 -17.09 20.37 -23.86
C PHE A 626 -16.37 19.05 -24.15
N GLU A 627 -16.62 18.04 -23.31
CA GLU A 627 -15.94 16.74 -23.33
C GLU A 627 -16.73 15.73 -24.18
N TRP A 628 -16.67 15.93 -25.51
CA TRP A 628 -17.14 14.95 -26.50
C TRP A 628 -18.62 14.51 -26.31
N LEU A 629 -18.86 13.19 -26.21
CA LEU A 629 -20.19 12.60 -26.05
C LEU A 629 -20.79 12.86 -24.65
N GLU A 630 -19.95 13.18 -23.67
CA GLU A 630 -20.36 13.45 -22.28
C GLU A 630 -20.83 14.91 -22.11
N GLY A 631 -20.54 15.77 -23.08
CA GLY A 631 -20.96 17.16 -23.06
C GLY A 631 -20.30 17.96 -21.94
N TYR A 632 -21.04 18.30 -20.89
CA TYR A 632 -20.56 19.12 -19.77
C TYR A 632 -20.67 18.39 -18.42
N THR A 633 -20.87 17.07 -18.41
CA THR A 633 -21.02 16.28 -17.18
C THR A 633 -19.67 15.87 -16.58
N GLN A 634 -18.69 15.56 -17.43
CA GLN A 634 -17.30 15.29 -17.06
C GLN A 634 -16.54 16.62 -17.05
N CYS A 635 -15.98 17.00 -15.91
CA CYS A 635 -15.25 18.25 -15.74
C CYS A 635 -13.76 17.93 -15.59
N PHE A 636 -12.88 18.37 -16.50
CA PHE A 636 -11.42 18.22 -16.38
C PHE A 636 -10.70 19.48 -15.87
N GLY A 637 -11.40 20.60 -15.75
CA GLY A 637 -10.77 21.89 -15.53
C GLY A 637 -10.12 22.02 -14.15
N LEU A 638 -8.91 22.60 -14.11
CA LEU A 638 -8.38 23.23 -12.90
C LEU A 638 -9.31 24.38 -12.43
N TYR A 639 -10.00 25.02 -13.39
CA TYR A 639 -11.04 26.00 -13.13
C TYR A 639 -12.42 25.48 -13.54
N GLU A 640 -13.37 25.58 -12.61
CA GLU A 640 -14.77 25.34 -12.89
C GLU A 640 -15.34 26.42 -13.79
N VAL A 641 -16.17 26.05 -14.78
CA VAL A 641 -16.90 27.00 -15.62
C VAL A 641 -18.40 26.96 -15.31
N ASP A 642 -18.95 28.11 -14.91
CA ASP A 642 -20.40 28.27 -14.79
C ASP A 642 -21.04 28.44 -16.18
N TYR A 643 -21.54 27.35 -16.74
CA TYR A 643 -22.24 27.32 -18.03
C TYR A 643 -23.63 28.00 -18.00
N LYS A 644 -24.22 28.23 -16.82
CA LYS A 644 -25.48 28.98 -16.68
C LYS A 644 -25.23 30.49 -16.69
N SER A 645 -24.07 30.93 -16.24
CA SER A 645 -23.67 32.34 -16.32
C SER A 645 -23.43 32.77 -17.78
N PRO A 646 -24.04 33.89 -18.24
CA PRO A 646 -23.80 34.41 -19.58
C PRO A 646 -22.33 34.85 -19.78
N ASN A 647 -21.60 35.11 -18.69
CA ASN A 647 -20.20 35.51 -18.72
C ASN A 647 -19.23 34.32 -18.63
N ARG A 648 -19.74 33.07 -18.50
CA ARG A 648 -18.94 31.86 -18.29
C ARG A 648 -17.91 32.09 -17.17
N MET A 649 -18.39 32.40 -15.98
CA MET A 649 -17.50 32.69 -14.85
C MET A 649 -16.61 31.48 -14.56
N ARG A 650 -15.32 31.75 -14.27
CA ARG A 650 -14.33 30.72 -13.93
C ARG A 650 -13.95 30.81 -12.47
N THR A 651 -13.96 29.69 -11.77
CA THR A 651 -13.62 29.61 -10.35
C THR A 651 -12.55 28.55 -10.13
N ALA A 652 -11.45 28.90 -9.47
CA ALA A 652 -10.35 27.98 -9.20
C ALA A 652 -10.81 26.84 -8.28
N ARG A 653 -10.53 25.60 -8.66
CA ARG A 653 -10.68 24.43 -7.77
C ARG A 653 -9.45 24.26 -6.90
N LYS A 654 -9.53 23.41 -5.88
CA LYS A 654 -8.41 23.06 -5.00
C LYS A 654 -7.17 22.63 -5.79
N SER A 655 -7.35 21.81 -6.82
CA SER A 655 -6.28 21.40 -7.74
C SER A 655 -5.56 22.57 -8.42
N ALA A 656 -6.23 23.68 -8.75
CA ALA A 656 -5.56 24.87 -9.29
C ALA A 656 -4.60 25.51 -8.29
N HIS A 657 -4.97 25.53 -7.00
CA HIS A 657 -4.11 26.06 -5.95
C HIS A 657 -2.91 25.13 -5.68
N VAL A 658 -3.12 23.82 -5.67
CA VAL A 658 -2.03 22.83 -5.54
C VAL A 658 -1.10 22.89 -6.74
N TYR A 659 -1.64 22.90 -7.97
CA TYR A 659 -0.85 23.00 -9.20
C TYR A 659 -0.04 24.31 -9.24
N LYS A 660 -0.63 25.44 -8.84
CA LYS A 660 0.10 26.71 -8.68
C LYS A 660 1.31 26.55 -7.75
N GLU A 661 1.15 25.88 -6.60
CA GLU A 661 2.23 25.68 -5.64
C GLU A 661 3.36 24.82 -6.21
N ILE A 662 3.03 23.75 -6.93
CA ILE A 662 4.01 22.89 -7.60
C ILE A 662 4.82 23.71 -8.62
N VAL A 663 4.14 24.49 -9.46
CA VAL A 663 4.80 25.36 -10.46
C VAL A 663 5.68 26.41 -9.80
N ARG A 664 5.22 27.02 -8.70
CA ARG A 664 5.93 28.07 -7.97
C ARG A 664 7.19 27.54 -7.29
N THR A 665 7.09 26.39 -6.64
CA THR A 665 8.18 25.81 -5.85
C THR A 665 9.11 24.91 -6.66
N ARG A 666 8.66 24.47 -7.84
CA ARG A 666 9.31 23.40 -8.63
C ARG A 666 9.52 22.14 -7.81
N ALA A 667 8.56 21.87 -6.93
CA ALA A 667 8.65 20.84 -5.93
C ALA A 667 7.29 20.16 -5.79
N LEU A 668 7.32 18.83 -5.66
CA LEU A 668 6.13 18.03 -5.40
C LEU A 668 6.01 17.85 -3.88
N ASP A 669 5.23 18.74 -3.25
CA ASP A 669 4.86 18.62 -1.84
C ASP A 669 3.55 17.83 -1.71
N GLN A 670 3.67 16.61 -1.21
CA GLN A 670 2.54 15.69 -1.00
C GLN A 670 1.58 16.19 0.10
N HIS A 671 1.98 17.19 0.89
CA HIS A 671 1.24 17.67 2.07
C HIS A 671 0.77 19.13 1.97
N TYR A 672 1.13 19.84 0.90
CA TYR A 672 0.67 21.23 0.74
C TYR A 672 -0.86 21.28 0.61
N GLU A 673 -1.53 21.85 1.61
CA GLU A 673 -2.97 22.07 1.57
C GLU A 673 -3.27 23.57 1.43
N PRO A 674 -3.97 23.98 0.35
CA PRO A 674 -4.28 25.38 0.13
C PRO A 674 -5.40 25.86 1.07
N ASP A 675 -5.27 27.08 1.56
CA ASP A 675 -6.35 27.77 2.26
C ASP A 675 -7.42 28.23 1.24
N MET A 676 -8.43 27.38 1.06
CA MET A 676 -9.53 27.60 0.10
C MET A 676 -10.41 28.82 0.44
N SER A 677 -10.24 29.44 1.61
CA SER A 677 -10.90 30.72 1.93
C SER A 677 -10.24 31.92 1.23
N LYS A 678 -9.01 31.75 0.73
CA LYS A 678 -8.26 32.78 0.03
C LYS A 678 -8.37 32.60 -1.47
N ALA A 679 -8.68 33.69 -2.17
CA ALA A 679 -8.65 33.71 -3.62
C ALA A 679 -7.24 33.41 -4.14
N ILE A 680 -7.16 32.70 -5.27
CA ILE A 680 -5.91 32.57 -6.01
C ILE A 680 -5.45 33.95 -6.50
N THR A 681 -4.17 34.27 -6.30
CA THR A 681 -3.57 35.57 -6.64
C THR A 681 -2.38 35.40 -7.57
N ILE A 682 -1.95 36.48 -8.23
CA ILE A 682 -0.74 36.49 -9.06
C ILE A 682 0.47 36.76 -8.15
N ASP A 683 1.49 35.91 -8.23
CA ASP A 683 2.72 36.07 -7.45
C ASP A 683 3.57 37.22 -8.02
N LYS A 684 4.29 37.91 -7.15
CA LYS A 684 5.11 39.06 -7.54
C LYS A 684 6.20 38.65 -8.54
N GLY A 685 6.17 39.22 -9.74
CA GLY A 685 7.14 38.94 -10.82
C GLY A 685 6.56 38.12 -11.97
N TYR A 686 5.30 37.69 -11.87
CA TYR A 686 4.49 37.15 -12.97
C TYR A 686 3.46 38.17 -13.46
#